data_AF-A0A807LIH9-F1
#
_entry.id   AF-A0A807LIH9-F1
#
_cell.length_a   1.000
_cell.length_b   1.000
_cell.length_c   1.000
_cell.angle_alpha   90.00
_cell.angle_beta   90.00
_cell.angle_gamma   90.00
#
_symmetry.space_group_name_H-M   'P 1'
#
loop_
_entity.id
_entity.type
_entity.pdbx_description
1 polymer ?
#
loop_
_entity_poly.entity_id
_entity_poly.type
_entity_poly.pdbx_seq_one_letter_code
_entity_poly.pdbx_strand_id
1 'polypeptide(L)'
;MKGKRKTGRLMRFNPVAASILLSLPVLAQAGDLNIKNGTIASSNGVPVINIANPNDNGLSHNVYDDFNVGKNGVIFNNSSSGTNTVIGGVIAGNSNLTSGSAKVILNEVTSNKTSMLEGLMEVAGDKAHLVIANPNGISTSLGSGFINTSKATITTGRPDIQNGVLRGYSVGGGVITVKGLMSSSPTEILARSVAVQGQIVTDELTVIAGNNYVNKNAEVLGHVTASGIRNTYAVDVSDLGGMYANHINLISTESGVGVRNMGVIAGGANDIHINVNGKFINTGGEVQSVGSTNITTNGVLENIGGDISGKGKIFINTTKNSINNTSAGSIASESDIYIDSGEFNNKNGKISSGGILGVNTNGKTLINSGKGSSAGLEAAVVALKTGKLDNRAGQIKGGYVAFETSEITNVGGEIQSTGKIDMISSGNIDNTKGLIRSQAGGIQIETAKYFINKDNITADATSNDSLGLIAGDDGIKLKAGTINNSTGGISSSGTISLESSSTINNRNGKIAADKAVSLSAIGNIDNSSGRLLSKDTVSVIGSTMDNSLYVGQIMGDRGVNIDLTGYFNNHIGLVSSQLGNVDIKAKNVKNVGGVILGKDISIQTEADVDNYHGLMVANNLLKIDAKTSVNNTYGEDFGSWYGNYFGIPGQIGGLIGTNGVTINAKSINNTHSRIIAEHGPLTLNVAETLDNYRGLLVSGSDANIKAKRLVNNYATIHSTGDLNIDVDSLSNYSSGSIENNDATGIISADRHLSLIVGSDFNNYGWVSSKQNSVVRVAGALHNYNTISADNTLEVDTTGTLTNEKDIAAGTVLYVESEGNVVNSSKGNMVGSSAFIKSALDVTNYGNVVAWDYLDVNAARTIYNYKNIYTEGNAVITSKLIHNSGANAVLGGERGLVLNTAQLTGTGTIVGL
;
A
#
# COMPACT_ATOMS: atom_id res chain seq x y z
N MET A 1 -3.86 -29.46 -25.01
CA MET A 1 -3.80 -30.75 -25.74
C MET A 1 -2.80 -31.68 -25.06
N LYS A 2 -3.06 -32.99 -25.15
CA LYS A 2 -2.60 -34.10 -24.30
C LYS A 2 -1.07 -34.31 -24.22
N GLY A 3 -0.57 -34.70 -23.02
CA GLY A 3 0.81 -35.17 -22.85
C GLY A 3 1.14 -35.84 -21.50
N LYS A 4 0.74 -37.11 -21.35
CA LYS A 4 1.33 -38.19 -20.51
C LYS A 4 1.28 -38.05 -18.97
N ARG A 5 0.25 -38.69 -18.38
CA ARG A 5 0.21 -39.19 -17.00
C ARG A 5 1.23 -40.33 -16.82
N LYS A 6 2.15 -40.20 -15.86
CA LYS A 6 2.86 -41.34 -15.24
C LYS A 6 2.08 -41.76 -13.99
N THR A 7 1.61 -42.99 -13.98
CA THR A 7 0.93 -43.65 -12.86
C THR A 7 1.91 -43.87 -11.71
N GLY A 8 1.62 -43.25 -10.56
CA GLY A 8 2.31 -43.49 -9.30
C GLY A 8 2.08 -44.92 -8.82
N ARG A 9 3.17 -45.68 -8.74
CA ARG A 9 3.20 -47.04 -8.21
C ARG A 9 3.20 -46.94 -6.68
N LEU A 10 2.07 -47.26 -6.04
CA LEU A 10 2.03 -47.53 -4.60
C LEU A 10 2.96 -48.72 -4.31
N MET A 11 4.01 -48.50 -3.52
CA MET A 11 4.73 -49.59 -2.85
C MET A 11 3.97 -49.96 -1.58
N ARG A 12 3.24 -51.08 -1.66
CA ARG A 12 2.81 -51.84 -0.49
C ARG A 12 3.99 -52.67 -0.01
N PHE A 13 4.43 -52.47 1.23
CA PHE A 13 5.35 -53.38 1.88
C PHE A 13 4.59 -54.64 2.30
N ASN A 14 5.01 -55.79 1.77
CA ASN A 14 4.68 -57.10 2.33
C ASN A 14 6.01 -57.86 2.53
N PRO A 15 6.26 -58.42 3.71
CA PRO A 15 7.48 -59.18 3.99
C PRO A 15 7.24 -60.67 3.69
N VAL A 16 8.04 -61.31 2.84
CA VAL A 16 8.19 -62.77 2.87
C VAL A 16 9.63 -63.20 2.52
N ALA A 17 10.17 -63.94 3.49
CA ALA A 17 11.28 -64.88 3.57
C ALA A 17 11.98 -65.46 2.31
N ALA A 18 13.32 -65.55 2.46
CA ALA A 18 14.22 -66.71 2.33
C ALA A 18 14.51 -67.43 0.98
N SER A 19 15.82 -67.75 0.86
CA SER A 19 16.50 -68.81 0.05
C SER A 19 16.99 -68.36 -1.33
N ILE A 20 18.20 -68.68 -1.86
CA ILE A 20 19.06 -69.88 -1.75
C ILE A 20 20.56 -69.51 -1.94
N LEU A 21 21.42 -70.31 -1.29
CA LEU A 21 22.88 -70.40 -1.39
C LEU A 21 23.46 -70.53 -2.82
N LEU A 22 24.68 -70.01 -3.01
CA LEU A 22 25.66 -70.60 -3.91
C LEU A 22 27.04 -70.64 -3.23
N SER A 23 27.61 -71.84 -3.25
CA SER A 23 28.71 -72.37 -2.44
C SER A 23 30.11 -72.00 -2.94
N LEU A 24 30.95 -71.50 -2.03
CA LEU A 24 32.42 -71.65 -2.04
C LEU A 24 32.87 -71.88 -0.58
N PRO A 25 33.81 -72.81 -0.30
CA PRO A 25 34.31 -72.98 1.06
C PRO A 25 35.26 -71.81 1.38
N VAL A 26 34.75 -70.82 2.09
CA VAL A 26 35.62 -69.88 2.81
C VAL A 26 35.98 -70.56 4.12
N LEU A 27 37.27 -70.81 4.34
CA LEU A 27 37.78 -71.18 5.67
C LEU A 27 37.32 -70.10 6.66
N ALA A 28 36.39 -70.48 7.52
CA ALA A 28 35.78 -69.64 8.52
C ALA A 28 36.80 -69.31 9.61
N GLN A 29 37.10 -68.02 9.79
CA GLN A 29 37.71 -67.56 11.03
C GLN A 29 36.57 -67.41 12.04
N ALA A 30 36.55 -68.27 13.06
CA ALA A 30 35.71 -68.06 14.23
C ALA A 30 36.14 -66.73 14.87
N GLY A 31 35.18 -65.86 15.20
CA GLY A 31 35.51 -64.63 15.93
C GLY A 31 36.18 -64.99 17.27
N ASP A 32 37.25 -64.29 17.62
CA ASP A 32 37.95 -64.50 18.90
C ASP A 32 37.00 -64.14 20.05
N LEU A 33 36.49 -65.17 20.74
CA LEU A 33 35.64 -65.09 21.94
C LEU A 33 36.39 -65.70 23.12
N ASN A 34 36.71 -64.88 24.13
CA ASN A 34 37.37 -65.31 25.36
C ASN A 34 36.60 -64.81 26.58
N ILE A 35 35.74 -65.67 27.13
CA ILE A 35 34.90 -65.39 28.30
C ILE A 35 35.59 -65.84 29.60
N LYS A 36 35.56 -65.01 30.64
CA LYS A 36 36.17 -65.30 31.95
C LYS A 36 35.26 -66.12 32.87
N ASN A 37 33.94 -65.97 32.74
CA ASN A 37 32.97 -66.48 33.70
C ASN A 37 31.76 -67.18 33.04
N GLY A 38 32.01 -67.99 32.01
CA GLY A 38 30.99 -68.82 31.35
C GLY A 38 31.61 -69.88 30.43
N THR A 39 30.79 -70.59 29.66
CA THR A 39 31.25 -71.59 28.70
C THR A 39 30.80 -71.26 27.28
N ILE A 40 31.67 -71.55 26.31
CA ILE A 40 31.37 -71.39 24.89
C ILE A 40 31.25 -72.79 24.29
N ALA A 41 30.08 -73.10 23.76
CA ALA A 41 29.84 -74.25 22.91
C ALA A 41 29.80 -73.81 21.43
N SER A 42 29.63 -74.76 20.52
CA SER A 42 29.41 -74.49 19.11
C SER A 42 28.24 -75.33 18.62
N SER A 43 27.36 -74.73 17.83
CA SER A 43 26.26 -75.42 17.14
C SER A 43 26.24 -74.99 15.68
N ASN A 44 26.32 -75.96 14.76
CA ASN A 44 26.35 -75.72 13.31
C ASN A 44 27.38 -74.65 12.86
N GLY A 45 28.53 -74.58 13.53
CA GLY A 45 29.58 -73.60 13.22
C GLY A 45 29.34 -72.19 13.74
N VAL A 46 28.30 -71.99 14.56
CA VAL A 46 28.01 -70.75 15.31
C VAL A 46 28.39 -70.94 16.78
N PRO A 47 29.20 -70.03 17.37
CA PRO A 47 29.47 -70.03 18.80
C PRO A 47 28.18 -69.82 19.63
N VAL A 48 28.01 -70.64 20.67
CA VAL A 48 26.91 -70.58 21.63
C VAL A 48 27.48 -70.26 23.00
N ILE A 49 27.23 -69.04 23.48
CA ILE A 49 27.61 -68.57 24.81
C ILE A 49 26.54 -69.03 25.80
N ASN A 50 26.89 -70.00 26.63
CA ASN A 50 26.12 -70.32 27.82
C ASN A 50 26.36 -69.23 28.85
N ILE A 51 25.49 -68.22 28.85
CA ILE A 51 25.57 -67.05 29.74
C ILE A 51 25.60 -67.48 31.21
N ALA A 52 26.20 -66.64 32.07
CA ALA A 52 26.24 -66.85 33.50
C ALA A 52 24.83 -66.90 34.12
N ASN A 53 24.66 -67.60 35.25
CA ASN A 53 23.40 -67.61 36.00
C ASN A 53 23.00 -66.15 36.34
N PRO A 54 21.77 -65.71 36.02
CA PRO A 54 21.33 -64.39 36.43
C PRO A 54 21.23 -64.30 37.95
N ASN A 55 21.54 -63.12 38.50
CA ASN A 55 21.30 -62.84 39.91
C ASN A 55 19.80 -62.63 40.20
N ASP A 56 19.45 -62.40 41.47
CA ASP A 56 18.05 -62.20 41.90
C ASP A 56 17.34 -61.01 41.22
N ASN A 57 18.09 -60.08 40.62
CA ASN A 57 17.57 -58.95 39.85
C ASN A 57 17.45 -59.25 38.34
N GLY A 58 17.73 -60.49 37.91
CA GLY A 58 17.65 -60.93 36.51
C GLY A 58 18.82 -60.47 35.64
N LEU A 59 19.93 -59.99 36.22
CA LEU A 59 21.14 -59.61 35.48
C LEU A 59 22.09 -60.81 35.35
N SER A 60 22.35 -61.23 34.11
CA SER A 60 23.46 -62.11 33.76
C SER A 60 24.65 -61.25 33.32
N HIS A 61 25.75 -61.26 34.09
CA HIS A 61 26.96 -60.48 33.82
C HIS A 61 28.08 -61.38 33.31
N ASN A 62 28.41 -61.22 32.03
CA ASN A 62 29.38 -62.01 31.30
C ASN A 62 30.59 -61.11 30.99
N VAL A 63 31.78 -61.54 31.43
CA VAL A 63 33.00 -60.75 31.38
C VAL A 63 33.97 -61.40 30.40
N TYR A 64 34.55 -60.59 29.51
CA TYR A 64 35.40 -61.04 28.41
C TYR A 64 36.78 -60.37 28.47
N ASP A 65 37.80 -61.11 28.04
CA ASP A 65 39.07 -60.52 27.59
C ASP A 65 39.00 -60.15 26.10
N ASP A 66 38.27 -60.93 25.31
CA ASP A 66 38.07 -60.67 23.88
C ASP A 66 36.64 -61.02 23.50
N PHE A 67 35.96 -60.11 22.82
CA PHE A 67 34.58 -60.31 22.37
C PHE A 67 34.44 -59.82 20.93
N ASN A 68 34.49 -60.76 19.98
CA ASN A 68 34.24 -60.51 18.57
C ASN A 68 33.18 -61.48 18.06
N VAL A 69 32.36 -61.01 17.11
CA VAL A 69 31.34 -61.82 16.45
C VAL A 69 31.76 -62.02 15.01
N GLY A 70 32.00 -63.26 14.60
CA GLY A 70 32.28 -63.56 13.19
C GLY A 70 31.03 -63.48 12.31
N LYS A 71 31.19 -63.64 10.99
CA LYS A 71 30.09 -63.55 10.01
C LYS A 71 28.94 -64.53 10.25
N ASN A 72 29.22 -65.68 10.86
CA ASN A 72 28.21 -66.69 11.20
C ASN A 72 27.34 -66.29 12.42
N GLY A 73 27.70 -65.20 13.12
CA GLY A 73 27.00 -64.71 14.30
C GLY A 73 27.43 -65.38 15.61
N VAL A 74 26.68 -65.10 16.67
CA VAL A 74 26.83 -65.67 18.01
C VAL A 74 25.47 -65.83 18.67
N ILE A 75 25.31 -66.88 19.47
CA ILE A 75 24.08 -67.16 20.23
C ILE A 75 24.35 -66.99 21.72
N PHE A 76 23.50 -66.22 22.40
CA PHE A 76 23.44 -66.11 23.85
C PHE A 76 22.35 -67.05 24.36
N ASN A 77 22.74 -68.15 25.01
CA ASN A 77 21.81 -69.18 25.43
C ASN A 77 21.08 -68.80 26.73
N ASN A 78 19.92 -68.17 26.59
CA ASN A 78 19.05 -67.73 27.69
C ASN A 78 17.90 -68.72 27.97
N SER A 79 18.09 -69.99 27.62
CA SER A 79 17.09 -71.05 27.77
C SER A 79 17.61 -72.15 28.70
N SER A 80 16.87 -72.51 29.75
CA SER A 80 17.23 -73.62 30.65
C SER A 80 16.94 -75.00 30.03
N SER A 81 16.09 -75.06 29.00
CA SER A 81 15.79 -76.25 28.19
C SER A 81 16.32 -76.10 26.76
N GLY A 82 16.41 -77.21 26.01
CA GLY A 82 16.77 -77.14 24.59
C GLY A 82 15.80 -76.24 23.81
N THR A 83 16.32 -75.42 22.91
CA THR A 83 15.54 -74.46 22.10
C THR A 83 16.06 -74.38 20.68
N ASN A 84 15.20 -74.00 19.75
CA ASN A 84 15.60 -73.70 18.39
C ASN A 84 16.07 -72.24 18.28
N THR A 85 17.10 -72.02 17.47
CA THR A 85 17.66 -70.69 17.17
C THR A 85 17.63 -70.45 15.67
N VAL A 86 17.59 -69.18 15.28
CA VAL A 86 17.58 -68.73 13.89
C VAL A 86 18.92 -69.03 13.22
N ILE A 87 20.05 -68.76 13.89
CA ILE A 87 21.38 -68.85 13.26
C ILE A 87 22.11 -70.17 13.52
N GLY A 88 21.81 -70.91 14.59
CA GLY A 88 22.54 -72.12 14.99
C GLY A 88 21.70 -73.40 15.06
N GLY A 89 20.40 -73.34 14.73
CA GLY A 89 19.48 -74.47 14.83
C GLY A 89 19.16 -74.87 16.28
N VAL A 90 18.93 -76.16 16.53
CA VAL A 90 18.61 -76.67 17.86
C VAL A 90 19.87 -76.70 18.74
N ILE A 91 19.80 -76.02 19.88
CA ILE A 91 20.86 -76.01 20.89
C ILE A 91 20.38 -76.68 22.19
N ALA A 92 21.32 -77.21 22.98
CA ALA A 92 21.03 -77.70 24.33
C ALA A 92 20.68 -76.54 25.28
N GLY A 93 19.94 -76.83 26.36
CA GLY A 93 19.69 -75.85 27.41
C GLY A 93 20.97 -75.42 28.12
N ASN A 94 21.01 -74.17 28.56
CA ASN A 94 22.11 -73.63 29.35
C ASN A 94 21.99 -74.11 30.80
N SER A 95 22.86 -75.05 31.17
CA SER A 95 22.92 -75.61 32.54
C SER A 95 23.26 -74.57 33.61
N ASN A 96 23.76 -73.39 33.24
CA ASN A 96 24.05 -72.32 34.19
C ASN A 96 22.77 -71.66 34.73
N LEU A 97 21.62 -71.76 34.04
CA LEU A 97 20.39 -71.01 34.37
C LEU A 97 19.55 -71.70 35.46
N THR A 98 20.11 -71.81 36.66
CA THR A 98 19.45 -72.39 37.84
C THR A 98 18.35 -71.49 38.43
N SER A 99 18.43 -70.19 38.18
CA SER A 99 17.52 -69.16 38.74
C SER A 99 16.50 -68.63 37.72
N GLY A 100 16.34 -69.31 36.58
CA GLY A 100 15.50 -68.87 35.46
C GLY A 100 16.27 -68.08 34.40
N SER A 101 15.56 -67.56 33.40
CA SER A 101 16.14 -66.79 32.30
C SER A 101 16.51 -65.36 32.73
N ALA A 102 17.57 -64.82 32.15
CA ALA A 102 18.02 -63.46 32.38
C ALA A 102 17.07 -62.44 31.74
N LYS A 103 16.86 -61.31 32.43
CA LYS A 103 16.18 -60.11 31.90
C LYS A 103 17.16 -59.16 31.21
N VAL A 104 18.40 -59.10 31.70
CA VAL A 104 19.50 -58.35 31.12
C VAL A 104 20.70 -59.27 30.95
N ILE A 105 21.24 -59.34 29.75
CA ILE A 105 22.47 -60.06 29.42
C ILE A 105 23.53 -59.01 29.12
N LEU A 106 24.40 -58.75 30.11
CA LEU A 106 25.51 -57.82 29.98
C LEU A 106 26.77 -58.57 29.55
N ASN A 107 27.37 -58.13 28.44
CA ASN A 107 28.64 -58.62 27.93
C ASN A 107 29.66 -57.49 28.01
N GLU A 108 30.58 -57.59 28.95
CA GLU A 108 31.56 -56.55 29.25
C GLU A 108 32.98 -57.00 28.90
N VAL A 109 33.66 -56.25 28.04
CA VAL A 109 35.10 -56.44 27.77
C VAL A 109 35.90 -55.62 28.77
N THR A 110 36.75 -56.30 29.54
CA THR A 110 37.57 -55.69 30.61
C THR A 110 39.05 -55.52 30.23
N SER A 111 39.47 -56.08 29.09
CA SER A 111 40.80 -55.88 28.53
C SER A 111 40.92 -54.51 27.82
N ASN A 112 42.04 -54.28 27.12
CA ASN A 112 42.24 -53.10 26.26
C ASN A 112 41.91 -53.35 24.77
N LYS A 113 41.31 -54.50 24.43
CA LYS A 113 40.98 -54.87 23.05
C LYS A 113 39.66 -54.25 22.61
N THR A 114 39.57 -53.89 21.33
CA THR A 114 38.33 -53.46 20.67
C THR A 114 37.48 -54.68 20.29
N SER A 115 36.18 -54.47 20.04
CA SER A 115 35.27 -55.50 19.55
C SER A 115 34.92 -55.29 18.08
N MET A 116 35.02 -56.34 17.27
CA MET A 116 34.52 -56.40 15.90
C MET A 116 33.29 -57.31 15.84
N LEU A 117 32.15 -56.75 15.44
CA LEU A 117 30.87 -57.46 15.34
C LEU A 117 30.53 -57.62 13.86
N GLU A 118 30.67 -58.81 13.29
CA GLU A 118 30.50 -59.06 11.85
C GLU A 118 29.25 -59.88 11.47
N GLY A 119 28.50 -60.37 12.45
CA GLY A 119 27.33 -61.21 12.25
C GLY A 119 26.22 -60.97 13.27
N LEU A 120 25.16 -61.77 13.15
CA LEU A 120 23.96 -61.65 13.99
C LEU A 120 24.23 -62.12 15.43
N MET A 121 23.68 -61.39 16.38
CA MET A 121 23.71 -61.69 17.82
C MET A 121 22.31 -62.11 18.25
N GLU A 122 22.13 -63.40 18.53
CA GLU A 122 20.83 -63.98 18.85
C GLU A 122 20.71 -64.32 20.34
N VAL A 123 19.60 -63.95 20.98
CA VAL A 123 19.25 -64.47 22.31
C VAL A 123 18.35 -65.70 22.13
N ALA A 124 18.81 -66.87 22.55
CA ALA A 124 18.03 -68.10 22.48
C ALA A 124 17.11 -68.25 23.70
N GLY A 125 15.86 -68.65 23.48
CA GLY A 125 14.85 -68.77 24.55
C GLY A 125 14.15 -67.44 24.83
N ASP A 126 14.01 -67.10 26.11
CA ASP A 126 13.32 -65.88 26.53
C ASP A 126 14.08 -64.62 26.09
N LYS A 127 13.35 -63.63 25.58
CA LYS A 127 13.90 -62.32 25.21
C LYS A 127 14.54 -61.64 26.42
N ALA A 128 15.69 -61.03 26.20
CA ALA A 128 16.39 -60.22 27.19
C ALA A 128 16.90 -58.91 26.58
N HIS A 129 17.23 -57.95 27.44
CA HIS A 129 18.00 -56.77 27.07
C HIS A 129 19.46 -57.21 26.89
N LEU A 130 19.93 -57.21 25.64
CA LEU A 130 21.30 -57.57 25.32
C LEU A 130 22.20 -56.33 25.30
N VAL A 131 23.25 -56.33 26.11
CA VAL A 131 24.20 -55.23 26.22
C VAL A 131 25.59 -55.71 25.82
N ILE A 132 26.22 -55.01 24.87
CA ILE A 132 27.62 -55.18 24.49
C ILE A 132 28.38 -53.93 24.92
N ALA A 133 29.20 -54.06 25.95
CA ALA A 133 29.96 -52.96 26.55
C ALA A 133 31.46 -53.16 26.36
N ASN A 134 32.10 -52.28 25.59
CA ASN A 134 33.55 -52.27 25.41
C ASN A 134 34.09 -50.84 25.35
N PRO A 135 34.71 -50.34 26.44
CA PRO A 135 35.24 -48.98 26.49
C PRO A 135 36.34 -48.64 25.49
N ASN A 136 36.99 -49.64 24.90
CA ASN A 136 38.07 -49.43 23.94
C ASN A 136 37.55 -49.11 22.53
N GLY A 137 36.27 -49.41 22.25
CA GLY A 137 35.65 -49.18 20.96
C GLY A 137 35.03 -50.44 20.35
N ILE A 138 34.03 -50.23 19.49
CA ILE A 138 33.25 -51.29 18.85
C ILE A 138 33.11 -50.96 17.37
N SER A 139 33.33 -51.92 16.48
CA SER A 139 33.05 -51.78 15.05
C SER A 139 32.05 -52.84 14.62
N THR A 140 31.09 -52.47 13.78
CA THR A 140 30.19 -53.42 13.11
C THR A 140 30.52 -53.54 11.63
N SER A 141 30.00 -54.59 10.98
CA SER A 141 30.14 -54.84 9.55
C SER A 141 28.77 -55.05 8.89
N LEU A 142 28.73 -55.17 7.57
CA LEU A 142 27.53 -55.60 6.86
C LEU A 142 27.14 -57.01 7.32
N GLY A 143 25.92 -57.18 7.83
CA GLY A 143 25.41 -58.45 8.38
C GLY A 143 25.32 -58.50 9.90
N SER A 144 25.83 -57.50 10.61
CA SER A 144 25.68 -57.38 12.06
C SER A 144 24.24 -57.03 12.44
N GLY A 145 23.77 -57.56 13.56
CA GLY A 145 22.40 -57.30 13.99
C GLY A 145 22.00 -58.05 15.25
N PHE A 146 20.75 -57.86 15.67
CA PHE A 146 20.20 -58.48 16.87
C PHE A 146 18.95 -59.29 16.54
N ILE A 147 18.85 -60.48 17.12
CA ILE A 147 17.69 -61.37 17.01
C ILE A 147 17.16 -61.69 18.40
N ASN A 148 15.84 -61.64 18.54
CA ASN A 148 15.13 -62.05 19.75
C ASN A 148 15.56 -61.30 21.03
N THR A 149 15.96 -60.04 20.91
CA THR A 149 16.22 -59.17 22.06
C THR A 149 14.96 -58.38 22.42
N SER A 150 14.75 -58.03 23.69
CA SER A 150 13.73 -57.05 24.06
C SER A 150 14.18 -55.62 23.78
N LYS A 151 15.50 -55.41 23.85
CA LYS A 151 16.24 -54.16 23.61
C LYS A 151 17.69 -54.53 23.38
N ALA A 152 18.42 -53.77 22.57
CA ALA A 152 19.86 -53.94 22.39
C ALA A 152 20.60 -52.65 22.74
N THR A 153 21.72 -52.75 23.46
CA THR A 153 22.60 -51.60 23.72
C THR A 153 24.03 -51.95 23.33
N ILE A 154 24.63 -51.12 22.46
CA ILE A 154 26.06 -51.16 22.14
C ILE A 154 26.69 -49.93 22.79
N THR A 155 27.67 -50.12 23.66
CA THR A 155 28.24 -49.01 24.44
C THR A 155 29.75 -49.06 24.60
N THR A 156 30.40 -47.89 24.56
CA THR A 156 31.78 -47.71 25.05
C THR A 156 31.81 -47.21 26.49
N GLY A 157 30.66 -47.14 27.14
CA GLY A 157 30.57 -46.86 28.56
C GLY A 157 30.95 -48.07 29.40
N ARG A 158 31.62 -47.81 30.52
CA ARG A 158 31.79 -48.82 31.58
C ARG A 158 30.43 -49.03 32.27
N PRO A 159 29.91 -50.26 32.35
CA PRO A 159 28.68 -50.55 33.09
C PRO A 159 28.83 -50.16 34.57
N ASP A 160 27.83 -49.46 35.12
CA ASP A 160 27.71 -49.16 36.54
C ASP A 160 26.72 -50.15 37.17
N ILE A 161 27.25 -51.09 37.96
CA ILE A 161 26.48 -52.13 38.63
C ILE A 161 26.50 -51.86 40.13
N GLN A 162 25.34 -51.63 40.72
CA GLN A 162 25.18 -51.37 42.16
C GLN A 162 24.18 -52.36 42.75
N ASN A 163 24.62 -53.09 43.79
CA ASN A 163 23.82 -54.12 44.46
C ASN A 163 23.20 -55.14 43.48
N GLY A 164 23.97 -55.56 42.47
CA GLY A 164 23.54 -56.51 41.45
C GLY A 164 22.59 -55.96 40.38
N VAL A 165 22.33 -54.66 40.36
CA VAL A 165 21.47 -54.00 39.34
C VAL A 165 22.33 -53.15 38.41
N LEU A 166 22.13 -53.29 37.10
CA LEU A 166 22.70 -52.37 36.11
C LEU A 166 21.99 -51.01 36.22
N ARG A 167 22.72 -49.98 36.69
CA ARG A 167 22.19 -48.62 36.89
C ARG A 167 22.37 -47.75 35.64
N GLY A 168 23.48 -47.92 34.94
CA GLY A 168 23.82 -47.12 33.77
C GLY A 168 25.19 -47.42 33.23
N TYR A 169 25.74 -46.45 32.52
CA TYR A 169 27.00 -46.52 31.80
C TYR A 169 27.76 -45.21 31.94
N SER A 170 29.03 -45.29 32.31
CA SER A 170 29.95 -44.16 32.33
C SER A 170 30.73 -44.10 31.02
N VAL A 171 30.33 -43.21 30.12
CA VAL A 171 30.86 -43.03 28.76
C VAL A 171 31.91 -41.92 28.77
N GLY A 172 33.18 -42.28 28.94
CA GLY A 172 34.30 -41.30 28.96
C GLY A 172 35.19 -41.32 27.71
N GLY A 173 35.07 -42.33 26.84
CA GLY A 173 35.97 -42.55 25.70
C GLY A 173 35.41 -43.58 24.72
N GLY A 174 36.22 -43.95 23.71
CA GLY A 174 35.86 -44.97 22.72
C GLY A 174 35.00 -44.45 21.56
N VAL A 175 35.17 -45.10 20.41
CA VAL A 175 34.40 -44.84 19.18
C VAL A 175 33.60 -46.08 18.83
N ILE A 176 32.34 -45.89 18.42
CA ILE A 176 31.54 -46.92 17.76
C ILE A 176 31.50 -46.63 16.26
N THR A 177 32.06 -47.53 15.45
CA THR A 177 32.01 -47.45 13.99
C THR A 177 30.97 -48.41 13.44
N VAL A 178 29.93 -47.90 12.79
CA VAL A 178 28.84 -48.70 12.24
C VAL A 178 28.95 -48.78 10.73
N LYS A 179 29.32 -49.94 10.19
CA LYS A 179 29.29 -50.22 8.74
C LYS A 179 28.04 -51.00 8.31
N GLY A 180 27.24 -51.44 9.28
CA GLY A 180 25.98 -52.13 9.09
C GLY A 180 25.41 -52.59 10.44
N LEU A 181 24.13 -52.38 10.69
CA LEU A 181 23.45 -52.88 11.88
C LEU A 181 21.95 -53.03 11.60
N MET A 182 21.41 -54.24 11.71
CA MET A 182 19.98 -54.51 11.54
C MET A 182 19.37 -55.09 12.82
N SER A 183 18.25 -54.56 13.27
CA SER A 183 17.55 -55.02 14.47
C SER A 183 16.05 -54.86 14.29
N SER A 184 15.25 -55.76 14.86
CA SER A 184 13.80 -55.56 14.98
C SER A 184 13.39 -55.03 16.35
N SER A 185 14.37 -54.83 17.25
CA SER A 185 14.17 -54.40 18.62
C SER A 185 14.72 -52.99 18.83
N PRO A 186 14.18 -52.21 19.77
CA PRO A 186 14.74 -50.91 20.16
C PRO A 186 16.25 -51.02 20.44
N THR A 187 17.02 -50.13 19.84
CA THR A 187 18.49 -50.18 19.84
C THR A 187 19.08 -48.88 20.36
N GLU A 188 20.06 -49.00 21.25
CA GLU A 188 20.82 -47.89 21.81
C GLU A 188 22.29 -47.98 21.42
N ILE A 189 22.85 -46.84 21.02
CA ILE A 189 24.28 -46.69 20.75
C ILE A 189 24.80 -45.58 21.66
N LEU A 190 25.61 -45.95 22.64
CA LEU A 190 26.10 -45.04 23.68
C LEU A 190 27.63 -44.96 23.61
N ALA A 191 28.20 -43.85 23.12
CA ALA A 191 29.64 -43.76 22.95
C ALA A 191 30.16 -42.35 23.14
N ARG A 192 31.48 -42.17 23.26
CA ARG A 192 32.02 -40.81 23.18
C ARG A 192 31.88 -40.27 21.75
N SER A 193 32.08 -41.10 20.73
CA SER A 193 31.81 -40.76 19.34
C SER A 193 31.25 -41.95 18.55
N VAL A 194 30.36 -41.67 17.60
CA VAL A 194 29.71 -42.64 16.73
C VAL A 194 29.96 -42.25 15.28
N ALA A 195 30.60 -43.13 14.51
CA ALA A 195 30.82 -42.97 13.08
C ALA A 195 29.91 -43.94 12.32
N VAL A 196 28.94 -43.42 11.57
CA VAL A 196 27.99 -44.21 10.77
C VAL A 196 28.45 -44.19 9.31
N GLN A 197 29.04 -45.31 8.89
CA GLN A 197 29.62 -45.51 7.56
C GLN A 197 28.81 -46.50 6.70
N GLY A 198 27.74 -47.05 7.25
CA GLY A 198 26.73 -47.87 6.57
C GLY A 198 25.38 -47.72 7.25
N GLN A 199 24.43 -48.62 6.96
CA GLN A 199 23.06 -48.47 7.42
C GLN A 199 22.83 -49.04 8.83
N ILE A 200 22.12 -48.28 9.66
CA ILE A 200 21.46 -48.72 10.89
C ILE A 200 19.97 -48.82 10.57
N VAL A 201 19.39 -50.01 10.69
CA VAL A 201 17.96 -50.25 10.49
C VAL A 201 17.40 -50.88 11.74
N THR A 202 16.50 -50.18 12.44
CA THR A 202 15.88 -50.65 13.68
C THR A 202 14.43 -50.17 13.83
N ASP A 203 13.70 -50.65 14.82
CA ASP A 203 12.36 -50.14 15.13
C ASP A 203 12.45 -48.77 15.85
N GLU A 204 13.29 -48.67 16.87
CA GLU A 204 13.60 -47.42 17.56
C GLU A 204 15.11 -47.29 17.75
N LEU A 205 15.65 -46.11 17.49
CA LEU A 205 17.07 -45.83 17.61
C LEU A 205 17.31 -44.69 18.60
N THR A 206 18.11 -44.94 19.63
CA THR A 206 18.68 -43.87 20.46
C THR A 206 20.20 -43.86 20.33
N VAL A 207 20.77 -42.73 19.96
CA VAL A 207 22.22 -42.52 19.90
C VAL A 207 22.59 -41.41 20.87
N ILE A 208 23.41 -41.72 21.87
CA ILE A 208 23.91 -40.74 22.82
C ILE A 208 25.42 -40.67 22.71
N ALA A 209 25.90 -39.52 22.28
CA ALA A 209 27.30 -39.22 22.04
C ALA A 209 27.84 -38.15 23.01
N GLY A 210 29.15 -38.18 23.23
CA GLY A 210 29.85 -37.30 24.17
C GLY A 210 30.17 -37.96 25.51
N ASN A 211 30.72 -37.19 26.45
CA ASN A 211 31.17 -37.67 27.75
C ASN A 211 30.03 -37.62 28.79
N ASN A 212 29.36 -38.75 29.00
CA ASN A 212 28.10 -38.85 29.74
C ASN A 212 28.09 -39.93 30.81
N TYR A 213 27.32 -39.69 31.86
CA TYR A 213 26.70 -40.78 32.62
C TYR A 213 25.28 -40.96 32.09
N VAL A 214 25.01 -42.15 31.54
CA VAL A 214 23.72 -42.51 30.95
C VAL A 214 23.10 -43.63 31.77
N ASN A 215 21.85 -43.50 32.20
CA ASN A 215 21.19 -44.57 32.95
C ASN A 215 20.72 -45.73 32.05
N LYS A 216 20.19 -46.81 32.64
CA LYS A 216 19.69 -47.98 31.90
C LYS A 216 18.53 -47.70 30.92
N ASN A 217 17.87 -46.55 31.03
CA ASN A 217 16.76 -46.11 30.19
C ASN A 217 17.23 -45.14 29.07
N ALA A 218 18.54 -44.96 28.88
CA ALA A 218 19.12 -43.97 27.98
C ALA A 218 18.78 -42.51 28.32
N GLU A 219 18.70 -42.19 29.60
CA GLU A 219 18.62 -40.80 30.06
C GLU A 219 20.01 -40.32 30.50
N VAL A 220 20.40 -39.13 30.03
CA VAL A 220 21.65 -38.48 30.45
C VAL A 220 21.43 -37.84 31.83
N LEU A 221 22.08 -38.37 32.87
CA LEU A 221 21.96 -37.84 34.25
C LEU A 221 23.13 -36.92 34.64
N GLY A 222 24.17 -36.86 33.84
CA GLY A 222 25.35 -36.03 34.10
C GLY A 222 26.49 -36.28 33.13
N HIS A 223 27.63 -35.67 33.42
CA HIS A 223 28.86 -35.81 32.63
C HIS A 223 29.90 -36.63 33.38
N VAL A 224 30.77 -37.31 32.64
CA VAL A 224 31.97 -37.96 33.18
C VAL A 224 33.22 -37.33 32.58
N THR A 225 34.38 -37.55 33.19
CA THR A 225 35.66 -37.04 32.66
C THR A 225 35.97 -37.69 31.31
N ALA A 226 36.19 -36.84 30.30
CA ALA A 226 36.60 -37.25 28.98
C ALA A 226 38.03 -37.86 28.97
N SER A 227 38.23 -38.89 28.15
CA SER A 227 39.50 -39.60 27.95
C SER A 227 39.85 -39.71 26.46
N GLY A 228 41.12 -39.49 26.11
CA GLY A 228 41.58 -39.46 24.71
C GLY A 228 41.36 -38.12 24.00
N ILE A 229 41.62 -38.08 22.69
CA ILE A 229 41.54 -36.87 21.86
C ILE A 229 40.08 -36.44 21.71
N ARG A 230 39.85 -35.13 21.75
CA ARG A 230 38.53 -34.53 21.53
C ARG A 230 38.11 -34.68 20.07
N ASN A 231 36.91 -35.22 19.84
CA ASN A 231 36.38 -35.38 18.50
C ASN A 231 35.85 -34.06 17.93
N THR A 232 35.91 -33.92 16.60
CA THR A 232 35.24 -32.82 15.89
C THR A 232 33.72 -33.01 15.88
N TYR A 233 33.28 -34.26 15.68
CA TYR A 233 31.89 -34.66 15.64
C TYR A 233 31.63 -35.79 16.64
N ALA A 234 30.57 -35.64 17.43
CA ALA A 234 30.11 -36.65 18.36
C ALA A 234 29.38 -37.76 17.60
N VAL A 235 28.64 -37.38 16.56
CA VAL A 235 28.03 -38.30 15.60
C VAL A 235 28.40 -37.83 14.19
N ASP A 236 28.91 -38.75 13.38
CA ASP A 236 29.35 -38.49 12.01
C ASP A 236 28.75 -39.53 11.06
N VAL A 237 27.74 -39.12 10.28
CA VAL A 237 27.09 -39.95 9.26
C VAL A 237 27.71 -39.61 7.90
N SER A 238 28.39 -40.57 7.29
CA SER A 238 28.99 -40.41 5.96
C SER A 238 27.95 -40.47 4.84
N ASP A 239 28.36 -40.17 3.61
CA ASP A 239 27.51 -40.27 2.40
C ASP A 239 26.93 -41.68 2.17
N LEU A 240 27.61 -42.72 2.68
CA LEU A 240 27.16 -44.12 2.60
C LEU A 240 26.43 -44.56 3.88
N GLY A 241 26.46 -43.72 4.92
CA GLY A 241 25.83 -43.96 6.21
C GLY A 241 24.34 -43.65 6.18
N GLY A 242 23.59 -44.32 7.04
CA GLY A 242 22.22 -43.90 7.30
C GLY A 242 21.61 -44.52 8.54
N MET A 243 20.64 -43.81 9.13
CA MET A 243 19.86 -44.25 10.28
C MET A 243 18.39 -44.33 9.86
N TYR A 244 17.77 -45.49 10.05
CA TYR A 244 16.39 -45.76 9.65
C TYR A 244 15.65 -46.41 10.82
N ALA A 245 14.67 -45.70 11.39
CA ALA A 245 13.83 -46.21 12.49
C ALA A 245 12.45 -45.54 12.54
N ASN A 246 11.48 -46.12 13.24
CA ASN A 246 10.18 -45.48 13.48
C ASN A 246 10.30 -44.26 14.41
N HIS A 247 11.22 -44.32 15.37
CA HIS A 247 11.63 -43.23 16.26
C HIS A 247 13.15 -43.12 16.27
N ILE A 248 13.69 -41.91 16.10
CA ILE A 248 15.14 -41.63 16.24
C ILE A 248 15.34 -40.55 17.30
N ASN A 249 16.14 -40.84 18.33
CA ASN A 249 16.58 -39.87 19.33
C ASN A 249 18.11 -39.75 19.29
N LEU A 250 18.62 -38.63 18.78
CA LEU A 250 20.04 -38.35 18.63
C LEU A 250 20.46 -37.26 19.62
N ILE A 251 21.35 -37.58 20.55
CA ILE A 251 21.80 -36.66 21.59
C ILE A 251 23.33 -36.52 21.53
N SER A 252 23.83 -35.30 21.37
CA SER A 252 25.25 -34.95 21.55
C SER A 252 25.38 -33.95 22.68
N THR A 253 26.15 -34.29 23.72
CA THR A 253 26.21 -33.50 24.96
C THR A 253 27.51 -32.72 25.16
N GLU A 254 28.60 -33.14 24.50
CA GLU A 254 29.92 -32.52 24.68
C GLU A 254 29.91 -31.12 24.05
N SER A 255 30.06 -30.08 24.88
CA SER A 255 29.94 -28.68 24.45
C SER A 255 30.84 -28.37 23.26
N GLY A 256 30.28 -27.80 22.20
CA GLY A 256 30.98 -27.42 20.97
C GLY A 256 31.34 -28.59 20.05
N VAL A 257 31.01 -29.83 20.40
CA VAL A 257 31.19 -31.00 19.53
C VAL A 257 29.90 -31.26 18.78
N GLY A 258 29.97 -31.15 17.46
CA GLY A 258 28.79 -31.16 16.59
C GLY A 258 28.31 -32.55 16.19
N VAL A 259 27.25 -32.55 15.39
CA VAL A 259 26.78 -33.70 14.61
C VAL A 259 26.89 -33.35 13.14
N ARG A 260 27.45 -34.25 12.34
CA ARG A 260 27.50 -34.14 10.89
C ARG A 260 26.68 -35.25 10.25
N ASN A 261 25.79 -34.86 9.34
CA ASN A 261 25.04 -35.73 8.46
C ASN A 261 25.37 -35.38 7.01
N MET A 262 25.94 -36.35 6.29
CA MET A 262 26.08 -36.33 4.84
C MET A 262 25.32 -37.48 4.16
N GLY A 263 24.75 -38.39 4.97
CA GLY A 263 23.91 -39.50 4.51
C GLY A 263 22.44 -39.24 4.81
N VAL A 264 21.73 -40.27 5.31
CA VAL A 264 20.28 -40.20 5.57
C VAL A 264 19.97 -40.45 7.05
N ILE A 265 19.16 -39.59 7.66
CA ILE A 265 18.51 -39.81 8.96
C ILE A 265 17.00 -39.86 8.71
N ALA A 266 16.40 -41.05 8.73
CA ALA A 266 15.02 -41.29 8.34
C ALA A 266 14.18 -41.86 9.49
N GLY A 267 13.20 -41.07 9.94
CA GLY A 267 12.21 -41.40 10.95
C GLY A 267 10.89 -41.87 10.33
N GLY A 268 10.27 -42.88 10.95
CA GLY A 268 8.95 -43.36 10.58
C GLY A 268 7.82 -42.52 11.18
N ALA A 269 6.74 -43.19 11.59
CA ALA A 269 5.50 -42.52 11.99
C ALA A 269 5.55 -41.79 13.34
N ASN A 270 6.58 -42.04 14.17
CA ASN A 270 6.66 -41.42 15.50
C ASN A 270 7.32 -40.04 15.37
N ASP A 271 8.65 -39.95 15.38
CA ASP A 271 9.38 -38.70 15.21
C ASP A 271 10.90 -38.91 15.03
N ILE A 272 11.59 -37.80 14.75
CA ILE A 272 13.03 -37.61 14.89
C ILE A 272 13.28 -36.52 15.91
N HIS A 273 14.05 -36.80 16.95
CA HIS A 273 14.58 -35.84 17.91
C HIS A 273 16.10 -35.75 17.76
N ILE A 274 16.61 -34.56 17.47
CA ILE A 274 18.05 -34.26 17.36
C ILE A 274 18.37 -33.15 18.37
N ASN A 275 19.15 -33.46 19.40
CA ASN A 275 19.60 -32.52 20.41
C ASN A 275 21.13 -32.45 20.42
N VAL A 276 21.69 -31.32 20.00
CA VAL A 276 23.13 -31.16 19.77
C VAL A 276 23.67 -30.00 20.58
N ASN A 277 24.58 -30.26 21.50
CA ASN A 277 25.29 -29.20 22.25
C ASN A 277 26.48 -28.63 21.44
N GLY A 278 26.26 -28.31 20.17
CA GLY A 278 27.28 -27.92 19.20
C GLY A 278 26.66 -27.51 17.87
N LYS A 279 27.38 -27.68 16.76
CA LYS A 279 26.82 -27.47 15.41
C LYS A 279 26.03 -28.70 14.94
N PHE A 280 24.93 -28.50 14.23
CA PHE A 280 24.32 -29.55 13.42
C PHE A 280 24.56 -29.25 11.94
N ILE A 281 25.27 -30.13 11.24
CA ILE A 281 25.67 -29.95 9.84
C ILE A 281 24.94 -31.01 9.01
N ASN A 282 24.04 -30.57 8.14
CA ASN A 282 23.32 -31.36 7.16
C ASN A 282 23.69 -30.87 5.75
N THR A 283 24.95 -31.07 5.36
CA THR A 283 25.48 -30.60 4.07
C THR A 283 25.41 -31.73 3.05
N GLY A 284 24.50 -31.64 2.08
CA GLY A 284 24.21 -32.71 1.12
C GLY A 284 23.49 -33.93 1.71
N GLY A 285 23.28 -33.96 3.03
CA GLY A 285 22.55 -35.03 3.73
C GLY A 285 21.04 -34.80 3.77
N GLU A 286 20.33 -35.85 4.16
CA GLU A 286 18.87 -35.88 4.27
C GLU A 286 18.44 -36.17 5.72
N VAL A 287 17.49 -35.39 6.24
CA VAL A 287 16.74 -35.67 7.47
C VAL A 287 15.26 -35.74 7.10
N GLN A 288 14.66 -36.93 7.18
CA GLN A 288 13.31 -37.18 6.67
C GLN A 288 12.42 -37.89 7.69
N SER A 289 11.24 -37.35 8.01
CA SER A 289 10.31 -37.99 8.96
C SER A 289 8.88 -38.07 8.43
N VAL A 290 8.19 -39.20 8.64
CA VAL A 290 6.72 -39.25 8.48
C VAL A 290 6.04 -38.55 9.64
N GLY A 291 6.53 -38.76 10.86
CA GLY A 291 6.13 -38.04 12.06
C GLY A 291 6.76 -36.65 12.15
N SER A 292 6.92 -36.15 13.38
CA SER A 292 7.56 -34.85 13.61
C SER A 292 9.08 -34.91 13.52
N THR A 293 9.70 -33.77 13.24
CA THR A 293 11.17 -33.60 13.30
C THR A 293 11.47 -32.43 14.25
N ASN A 294 12.09 -32.72 15.39
CA ASN A 294 12.50 -31.74 16.39
C ASN A 294 14.03 -31.64 16.42
N ILE A 295 14.58 -30.50 15.98
CA ILE A 295 16.01 -30.23 15.98
C ILE A 295 16.29 -29.10 16.97
N THR A 296 17.05 -29.40 18.02
CA THR A 296 17.59 -28.41 18.94
C THR A 296 19.11 -28.44 18.86
N THR A 297 19.73 -27.29 18.61
CA THR A 297 21.18 -27.19 18.48
C THR A 297 21.70 -25.96 19.22
N ASN A 298 22.64 -26.15 20.13
CA ASN A 298 23.34 -25.06 20.83
C ASN A 298 24.55 -24.59 20.01
N GLY A 299 24.27 -24.20 18.76
CA GLY A 299 25.26 -23.83 17.76
C GLY A 299 24.60 -23.62 16.40
N VAL A 300 25.42 -23.46 15.37
CA VAL A 300 24.92 -23.20 14.00
C VAL A 300 24.26 -24.45 13.42
N LEU A 301 23.12 -24.26 12.75
CA LEU A 301 22.55 -25.24 11.83
C LEU A 301 23.01 -24.93 10.40
N GLU A 302 23.77 -25.84 9.79
CA GLU A 302 24.21 -25.73 8.40
C GLU A 302 23.41 -26.72 7.55
N ASN A 303 22.46 -26.24 6.75
CA ASN A 303 21.70 -27.04 5.78
C ASN A 303 22.09 -26.62 4.35
N ILE A 304 23.36 -26.85 3.98
CA ILE A 304 23.93 -26.37 2.72
C ILE A 304 23.76 -27.46 1.67
N GLY A 305 22.86 -27.26 0.70
CA GLY A 305 22.50 -28.29 -0.28
C GLY A 305 21.93 -29.57 0.33
N GLY A 306 21.61 -29.57 1.62
CA GLY A 306 20.93 -30.67 2.31
C GLY A 306 19.42 -30.49 2.32
N ASP A 307 18.73 -31.57 2.68
CA ASP A 307 17.27 -31.60 2.78
C ASP A 307 16.85 -31.98 4.22
N ILE A 308 16.02 -31.15 4.82
CA ILE A 308 15.32 -31.43 6.07
C ILE A 308 13.83 -31.44 5.72
N SER A 309 13.26 -32.62 5.49
CA SER A 309 11.89 -32.73 5.02
C SER A 309 11.02 -33.70 5.82
N GLY A 310 9.70 -33.60 5.69
CA GLY A 310 8.80 -34.53 6.37
C GLY A 310 7.33 -34.30 6.10
N LYS A 311 6.50 -35.23 6.58
CA LYS A 311 5.03 -35.08 6.52
C LYS A 311 4.48 -34.40 7.75
N GLY A 312 5.05 -34.71 8.91
CA GLY A 312 4.70 -34.08 10.17
C GLY A 312 5.40 -32.72 10.38
N LYS A 313 5.08 -32.10 11.52
CA LYS A 313 5.61 -30.80 11.93
C LYS A 313 7.13 -30.83 12.07
N ILE A 314 7.79 -29.79 11.57
CA ILE A 314 9.22 -29.54 11.79
C ILE A 314 9.37 -28.40 12.81
N PHE A 315 10.15 -28.64 13.86
CA PHE A 315 10.54 -27.63 14.84
C PHE A 315 12.07 -27.53 14.89
N ILE A 316 12.60 -26.34 14.69
CA ILE A 316 14.04 -26.05 14.75
C ILE A 316 14.27 -24.96 15.79
N ASN A 317 15.13 -25.24 16.77
CA ASN A 317 15.59 -24.27 17.76
C ASN A 317 17.11 -24.25 17.80
N THR A 318 17.72 -23.13 17.42
CA THR A 318 19.18 -22.97 17.45
C THR A 318 19.68 -22.22 18.70
N THR A 319 18.84 -22.01 19.70
CA THR A 319 19.13 -21.23 20.92
C THR A 319 19.70 -19.84 20.61
N LYS A 320 19.16 -19.19 19.56
CA LYS A 320 19.57 -17.89 19.01
C LYS A 320 20.88 -17.90 18.20
N ASN A 321 21.41 -19.07 17.85
CA ASN A 321 22.51 -19.21 16.89
C ASN A 321 22.00 -19.15 15.44
N SER A 322 22.90 -19.09 14.47
CA SER A 322 22.48 -18.92 13.07
C SER A 322 21.99 -20.21 12.39
N ILE A 323 21.17 -20.02 11.36
CA ILE A 323 20.83 -21.05 10.38
C ILE A 323 21.38 -20.63 9.02
N ASN A 324 22.02 -21.57 8.32
CA ASN A 324 22.48 -21.41 6.95
C ASN A 324 21.80 -22.43 6.03
N ASN A 325 20.74 -22.02 5.32
CA ASN A 325 19.99 -22.81 4.35
C ASN A 325 20.27 -22.29 2.94
N THR A 326 21.45 -22.59 2.40
CA THR A 326 21.93 -22.04 1.12
C THR A 326 22.34 -23.14 0.14
N SER A 327 22.71 -22.75 -1.08
CA SER A 327 23.20 -23.68 -2.11
C SER A 327 22.20 -24.80 -2.42
N ALA A 328 20.93 -24.42 -2.63
CA ALA A 328 19.80 -25.34 -2.80
C ALA A 328 19.44 -26.16 -1.54
N GLY A 329 19.79 -25.67 -0.34
CA GLY A 329 19.28 -26.20 0.91
C GLY A 329 17.75 -26.12 0.98
N SER A 330 17.13 -27.19 1.50
CA SER A 330 15.68 -27.36 1.57
C SER A 330 15.23 -27.66 3.00
N ILE A 331 14.22 -26.95 3.49
CA ILE A 331 13.48 -27.26 4.72
C ILE A 331 11.99 -27.34 4.36
N ALA A 332 11.40 -28.54 4.33
CA ALA A 332 10.07 -28.75 3.76
C ALA A 332 9.15 -29.65 4.60
N SER A 333 7.90 -29.25 4.84
CA SER A 333 6.91 -30.06 5.56
C SER A 333 5.56 -30.03 4.86
N GLU A 334 4.84 -31.17 4.82
CA GLU A 334 3.41 -31.20 4.46
C GLU A 334 2.52 -30.57 5.55
N SER A 335 3.06 -30.35 6.75
CA SER A 335 2.43 -29.72 7.91
C SER A 335 3.14 -28.38 8.24
N ASP A 336 3.23 -28.03 9.52
CA ASP A 336 3.81 -26.77 9.99
C ASP A 336 5.34 -26.83 10.13
N ILE A 337 5.99 -25.69 9.90
CA ILE A 337 7.40 -25.44 10.18
C ILE A 337 7.51 -24.30 11.18
N TYR A 338 8.20 -24.53 12.30
CA TYR A 338 8.52 -23.50 13.28
C TYR A 338 10.03 -23.41 13.48
N ILE A 339 10.58 -22.22 13.36
CA ILE A 339 12.01 -21.93 13.45
C ILE A 339 12.23 -20.84 14.49
N ASP A 340 12.96 -21.15 15.55
CA ASP A 340 13.45 -20.21 16.55
C ASP A 340 14.97 -20.11 16.46
N SER A 341 15.47 -18.99 15.94
CA SER A 341 16.88 -18.83 15.58
C SER A 341 17.45 -17.44 15.92
N GLY A 342 18.74 -17.29 15.68
CA GLY A 342 19.40 -16.00 15.48
C GLY A 342 19.32 -15.60 14.01
N GLU A 343 20.45 -15.18 13.44
CA GLU A 343 20.54 -14.84 12.02
C GLU A 343 20.19 -16.04 11.14
N PHE A 344 19.32 -15.82 10.16
CA PHE A 344 18.87 -16.86 9.26
C PHE A 344 19.20 -16.47 7.82
N ASN A 345 20.11 -17.19 7.20
CA ASN A 345 20.44 -17.06 5.79
C ASN A 345 19.73 -18.14 4.95
N ASN A 346 18.76 -17.74 4.14
CA ASN A 346 18.03 -18.54 3.17
C ASN A 346 18.35 -18.11 1.71
N LYS A 347 19.60 -17.69 1.43
CA LYS A 347 20.02 -17.25 0.10
C LYS A 347 19.97 -18.42 -0.90
N ASN A 348 19.05 -18.36 -1.87
CA ASN A 348 18.78 -19.42 -2.84
C ASN A 348 18.46 -20.78 -2.16
N GLY A 349 17.95 -20.74 -0.94
CA GLY A 349 17.40 -21.90 -0.23
C GLY A 349 15.88 -21.91 -0.34
N LYS A 350 15.28 -23.09 -0.14
CA LYS A 350 13.84 -23.29 -0.12
C LYS A 350 13.37 -23.56 1.30
N ILE A 351 12.28 -22.89 1.69
CA ILE A 351 11.44 -23.31 2.81
C ILE A 351 10.01 -23.46 2.31
N SER A 352 9.41 -24.63 2.56
CA SER A 352 8.05 -24.96 2.08
C SER A 352 7.23 -25.62 3.16
N SER A 353 6.10 -25.03 3.55
CA SER A 353 5.17 -25.62 4.52
C SER A 353 3.78 -25.83 3.91
N GLY A 354 3.14 -26.96 4.17
CA GLY A 354 1.73 -27.16 3.81
C GLY A 354 0.76 -26.37 4.71
N GLY A 355 1.19 -26.04 5.92
CA GLY A 355 0.45 -25.24 6.91
C GLY A 355 1.14 -23.90 7.19
N ILE A 356 1.57 -23.71 8.44
CA ILE A 356 2.21 -22.50 8.93
C ILE A 356 3.74 -22.60 8.80
N LEU A 357 4.35 -21.58 8.20
CA LEU A 357 5.76 -21.25 8.36
C LEU A 357 5.91 -20.12 9.38
N GLY A 358 6.28 -20.47 10.62
CA GLY A 358 6.56 -19.53 11.69
C GLY A 358 8.07 -19.37 11.91
N VAL A 359 8.60 -18.16 11.76
CA VAL A 359 10.03 -17.89 11.99
C VAL A 359 10.21 -16.76 13.00
N ASN A 360 10.97 -17.02 14.07
CA ASN A 360 11.43 -16.01 15.02
C ASN A 360 12.97 -15.95 15.00
N THR A 361 13.54 -14.82 14.57
CA THR A 361 15.01 -14.62 14.57
C THR A 361 15.52 -13.88 15.81
N ASN A 362 14.68 -13.69 16.83
CA ASN A 362 15.02 -13.00 18.08
C ASN A 362 15.65 -11.61 17.84
N GLY A 363 15.10 -10.85 16.89
CA GLY A 363 15.59 -9.52 16.53
C GLY A 363 16.83 -9.51 15.63
N LYS A 364 17.23 -10.66 15.05
CA LYS A 364 18.31 -10.76 14.06
C LYS A 364 17.80 -10.77 12.63
N THR A 365 18.72 -10.73 11.67
CA THR A 365 18.37 -10.66 10.25
C THR A 365 17.89 -12.01 9.71
N LEU A 366 16.82 -11.99 8.91
CA LEU A 366 16.45 -13.05 7.98
C LEU A 366 16.81 -12.57 6.56
N ILE A 367 17.74 -13.25 5.90
CA ILE A 367 18.14 -13.02 4.51
C ILE A 367 17.42 -14.04 3.65
N ASN A 368 16.55 -13.58 2.76
CA ASN A 368 15.83 -14.41 1.81
C ASN A 368 16.06 -13.88 0.39
N SER A 369 16.65 -14.71 -0.47
CA SER A 369 16.84 -14.35 -1.89
C SER A 369 16.62 -15.55 -2.78
N GLY A 370 16.43 -15.29 -4.07
CA GLY A 370 16.09 -16.30 -5.04
C GLY A 370 14.58 -16.42 -5.20
N LYS A 371 14.17 -16.81 -6.41
CA LYS A 371 12.77 -16.91 -6.84
C LYS A 371 12.56 -18.25 -7.55
N GLY A 372 11.30 -18.61 -7.75
CA GLY A 372 10.89 -19.84 -8.43
C GLY A 372 10.56 -20.98 -7.47
N SER A 373 10.34 -22.18 -8.01
CA SER A 373 9.92 -23.34 -7.23
C SER A 373 11.01 -23.88 -6.29
N SER A 374 12.27 -23.60 -6.57
CA SER A 374 13.43 -24.12 -5.83
C SER A 374 14.03 -23.14 -4.80
N ALA A 375 13.42 -21.97 -4.61
CA ALA A 375 13.93 -20.96 -3.67
C ALA A 375 12.80 -20.16 -3.03
N GLY A 376 13.13 -19.43 -1.96
CA GLY A 376 12.23 -18.55 -1.24
C GLY A 376 11.40 -19.28 -0.18
N LEU A 377 10.43 -18.55 0.37
CA LEU A 377 9.55 -19.00 1.45
C LEU A 377 8.13 -19.19 0.89
N GLU A 378 7.57 -20.38 1.06
CA GLU A 378 6.19 -20.67 0.65
C GLU A 378 5.42 -21.45 1.72
N ALA A 379 4.22 -20.99 2.07
CA ALA A 379 3.37 -21.71 3.02
C ALA A 379 1.88 -21.36 2.84
N ALA A 380 0.96 -22.10 3.47
CA ALA A 380 -0.42 -21.63 3.57
C ALA A 380 -0.49 -20.35 4.42
N VAL A 381 0.32 -20.27 5.48
CA VAL A 381 0.51 -19.06 6.29
C VAL A 381 2.00 -18.80 6.48
N VAL A 382 2.49 -17.61 6.15
CA VAL A 382 3.85 -17.17 6.46
C VAL A 382 3.80 -16.14 7.57
N ALA A 383 4.34 -16.47 8.75
CA ALA A 383 4.41 -15.60 9.92
C ALA A 383 5.88 -15.37 10.32
N LEU A 384 6.40 -14.16 10.12
CA LEU A 384 7.80 -13.83 10.40
C LEU A 384 7.90 -12.77 11.49
N LYS A 385 8.65 -13.09 12.56
CA LYS A 385 9.04 -12.16 13.61
C LYS A 385 10.56 -11.99 13.58
N THR A 386 11.05 -10.89 13.02
CA THR A 386 12.49 -10.72 12.78
C THR A 386 13.01 -9.34 13.19
N GLY A 387 14.33 -9.16 13.25
CA GLY A 387 14.91 -7.82 13.23
C GLY A 387 14.75 -7.25 11.83
N LYS A 388 15.78 -7.41 11.01
CA LYS A 388 15.70 -7.07 9.59
C LYS A 388 15.18 -8.25 8.77
N LEU A 389 14.20 -8.02 7.92
CA LEU A 389 13.80 -8.92 6.84
C LEU A 389 14.41 -8.41 5.53
N ASP A 390 15.42 -9.10 5.01
CA ASP A 390 16.08 -8.79 3.75
C ASP A 390 15.58 -9.76 2.66
N ASN A 391 14.55 -9.35 1.93
CA ASN A 391 13.94 -10.09 0.83
C ASN A 391 14.41 -9.61 -0.55
N ARG A 392 15.65 -9.11 -0.68
CA ARG A 392 16.15 -8.58 -1.95
C ARG A 392 16.24 -9.68 -3.01
N ALA A 393 15.62 -9.43 -4.16
CA ALA A 393 15.46 -10.42 -5.23
C ALA A 393 14.96 -11.78 -4.71
N GLY A 394 14.22 -11.77 -3.59
CA GLY A 394 13.68 -12.94 -2.93
C GLY A 394 12.19 -13.12 -3.22
N GLN A 395 11.66 -14.24 -2.73
CA GLN A 395 10.27 -14.62 -2.87
C GLN A 395 9.72 -15.06 -1.52
N ILE A 396 8.58 -14.49 -1.14
CA ILE A 396 7.75 -14.92 -0.02
C ILE A 396 6.32 -15.03 -0.52
N LYS A 397 5.71 -16.22 -0.44
CA LYS A 397 4.34 -16.46 -0.86
C LYS A 397 3.53 -17.20 0.19
N GLY A 398 2.28 -16.81 0.39
CA GLY A 398 1.34 -17.66 1.11
C GLY A 398 -0.13 -17.37 0.87
N GLY A 399 -1.00 -18.04 1.62
CA GLY A 399 -2.43 -17.71 1.67
C GLY A 399 -2.72 -16.54 2.61
N TYR A 400 -1.90 -16.40 3.64
CA TYR A 400 -1.84 -15.26 4.53
C TYR A 400 -0.38 -14.96 4.86
N VAL A 401 -0.01 -13.69 4.88
CA VAL A 401 1.36 -13.24 5.17
C VAL A 401 1.32 -12.22 6.29
N ALA A 402 2.05 -12.49 7.37
CA ALA A 402 2.11 -11.64 8.56
C ALA A 402 3.56 -11.39 8.98
N PHE A 403 3.97 -10.13 9.09
CA PHE A 403 5.32 -9.74 9.51
C PHE A 403 5.31 -8.82 10.72
N GLU A 404 6.19 -9.10 11.68
CA GLU A 404 6.57 -8.20 12.78
C GLU A 404 8.09 -8.00 12.71
N THR A 405 8.55 -6.82 12.29
CA THR A 405 9.97 -6.58 11.97
C THR A 405 10.47 -5.24 12.49
N SER A 406 11.80 -5.04 12.51
CA SER A 406 12.40 -3.72 12.67
C SER A 406 12.66 -3.01 11.34
N GLU A 407 12.83 -3.75 10.25
CA GLU A 407 13.03 -3.21 8.90
C GLU A 407 12.70 -4.28 7.85
N ILE A 408 12.09 -3.88 6.74
CA ILE A 408 11.84 -4.75 5.59
C ILE A 408 12.52 -4.17 4.36
N THR A 409 13.33 -4.98 3.68
CA THR A 409 13.88 -4.66 2.37
C THR A 409 13.38 -5.66 1.33
N ASN A 410 12.44 -5.26 0.49
CA ASN A 410 11.85 -6.04 -0.61
C ASN A 410 12.34 -5.54 -2.00
N VAL A 411 13.60 -5.11 -2.11
CA VAL A 411 14.10 -4.50 -3.35
C VAL A 411 14.27 -5.56 -4.45
N GLY A 412 13.55 -5.42 -5.57
CA GLY A 412 13.49 -6.46 -6.61
C GLY A 412 12.81 -7.76 -6.16
N GLY A 413 12.30 -7.80 -4.93
CA GLY A 413 11.71 -8.98 -4.29
C GLY A 413 10.20 -9.07 -4.51
N GLU A 414 9.63 -10.21 -4.13
CA GLU A 414 8.21 -10.48 -4.17
C GLU A 414 7.71 -10.92 -2.79
N ILE A 415 6.66 -10.26 -2.31
CA ILE A 415 5.86 -10.68 -1.17
C ILE A 415 4.42 -10.80 -1.67
N GLN A 416 3.88 -12.01 -1.69
CA GLN A 416 2.57 -12.26 -2.27
C GLN A 416 1.68 -13.08 -1.34
N SER A 417 0.40 -12.73 -1.31
CA SER A 417 -0.65 -13.46 -0.60
C SER A 417 -1.82 -13.73 -1.54
N THR A 418 -2.42 -14.92 -1.48
CA THR A 418 -3.71 -15.15 -2.15
C THR A 418 -4.86 -14.49 -1.37
N GLY A 419 -4.75 -14.45 -0.04
CA GLY A 419 -5.63 -13.71 0.88
C GLY A 419 -4.97 -12.42 1.37
N LYS A 420 -4.96 -12.18 2.68
CA LYS A 420 -4.51 -10.91 3.30
C LYS A 420 -2.99 -10.82 3.50
N ILE A 421 -2.47 -9.60 3.53
CA ILE A 421 -1.13 -9.25 4.01
C ILE A 421 -1.23 -8.29 5.20
N ASP A 422 -0.56 -8.62 6.30
CA ASP A 422 -0.39 -7.77 7.48
C ASP A 422 1.11 -7.54 7.76
N MET A 423 1.56 -6.29 7.76
CA MET A 423 2.97 -5.96 8.02
C MET A 423 3.09 -4.86 9.07
N ILE A 424 3.87 -5.14 10.11
CA ILE A 424 4.24 -4.17 11.13
C ILE A 424 5.77 -4.05 11.13
N SER A 425 6.27 -2.83 10.97
CA SER A 425 7.70 -2.51 11.02
C SER A 425 7.99 -1.32 11.94
N SER A 426 8.89 -1.47 12.90
CA SER A 426 9.35 -0.33 13.71
C SER A 426 10.30 0.61 12.95
N GLY A 427 10.68 0.26 11.72
CA GLY A 427 11.58 1.02 10.86
C GLY A 427 11.07 1.03 9.42
N ASN A 428 11.96 1.09 8.44
CA ASN A 428 11.56 1.30 7.05
C ASN A 428 10.98 0.03 6.42
N ILE A 429 10.12 0.23 5.41
CA ILE A 429 9.71 -0.80 4.46
C ILE A 429 10.09 -0.28 3.07
N ASP A 430 11.08 -0.91 2.45
CA ASP A 430 11.57 -0.56 1.12
C ASP A 430 11.13 -1.59 0.08
N ASN A 431 10.17 -1.21 -0.74
CA ASN A 431 9.63 -1.99 -1.86
C ASN A 431 10.18 -1.50 -3.23
N THR A 432 11.34 -0.83 -3.29
CA THR A 432 11.88 -0.30 -4.56
C THR A 432 12.11 -1.42 -5.58
N LYS A 433 11.60 -1.28 -6.80
CA LYS A 433 11.55 -2.33 -7.85
C LYS A 433 10.93 -3.66 -7.39
N GLY A 434 10.20 -3.67 -6.28
CA GLY A 434 9.62 -4.85 -5.65
C GLY A 434 8.12 -4.97 -5.88
N LEU A 435 7.57 -6.11 -5.51
CA LEU A 435 6.14 -6.39 -5.52
C LEU A 435 5.67 -6.77 -4.11
N ILE A 436 4.63 -6.09 -3.63
CA ILE A 436 3.80 -6.52 -2.50
C ILE A 436 2.39 -6.69 -3.04
N ARG A 437 1.87 -7.92 -3.07
CA ARG A 437 0.59 -8.24 -3.71
C ARG A 437 -0.32 -9.11 -2.87
N SER A 438 -1.55 -8.66 -2.64
CA SER A 438 -2.67 -9.49 -2.20
C SER A 438 -3.60 -9.71 -3.40
N GLN A 439 -3.86 -10.97 -3.77
CA GLN A 439 -4.64 -11.28 -4.98
C GLN A 439 -6.14 -11.01 -4.78
N ALA A 440 -6.74 -11.52 -3.71
CA ALA A 440 -8.17 -11.35 -3.43
C ALA A 440 -8.46 -10.54 -2.16
N GLY A 441 -7.53 -10.51 -1.21
CA GLY A 441 -7.71 -9.86 0.09
C GLY A 441 -7.17 -8.42 0.15
N GLY A 442 -6.95 -7.97 1.38
CA GLY A 442 -6.45 -6.62 1.66
C GLY A 442 -4.98 -6.60 2.05
N ILE A 443 -4.39 -5.41 2.00
CA ILE A 443 -3.07 -5.14 2.53
C ILE A 443 -3.17 -4.13 3.66
N GLN A 444 -2.66 -4.49 4.84
CA GLN A 444 -2.50 -3.59 5.96
C GLN A 444 -1.01 -3.47 6.31
N ILE A 445 -0.50 -2.24 6.29
CA ILE A 445 0.90 -1.94 6.58
C ILE A 445 0.96 -0.83 7.63
N GLU A 446 1.74 -1.06 8.67
CA GLU A 446 2.10 -0.05 9.67
C GLU A 446 3.62 0.04 9.78
N THR A 447 4.18 1.22 9.50
CA THR A 447 5.61 1.49 9.69
C THR A 447 5.82 2.79 10.47
N ALA A 448 6.72 2.77 11.45
CA ALA A 448 7.01 3.98 12.22
C ALA A 448 7.79 5.05 11.43
N LYS A 449 8.41 4.68 10.30
CA LYS A 449 9.31 5.54 9.53
C LYS A 449 8.85 5.65 8.07
N TYR A 450 9.61 5.12 7.13
CA TYR A 450 9.35 5.31 5.70
C TYR A 450 8.73 4.07 5.09
N PHE A 451 7.61 4.22 4.40
CA PHE A 451 7.19 3.29 3.36
C PHE A 451 7.69 3.81 2.01
N ILE A 452 8.54 3.03 1.34
CA ILE A 452 9.17 3.41 0.08
C ILE A 452 8.70 2.45 -1.01
N ASN A 453 8.03 2.98 -2.02
CA ASN A 453 7.52 2.25 -3.19
C ASN A 453 7.91 3.02 -4.44
N LYS A 454 9.14 2.78 -4.95
CA LYS A 454 9.74 3.55 -6.05
C LYS A 454 10.17 2.65 -7.20
N ASP A 455 10.15 3.19 -8.41
CA ASP A 455 10.51 2.50 -9.66
C ASP A 455 9.71 1.22 -9.90
N ASN A 456 8.40 1.30 -9.60
CA ASN A 456 7.48 0.17 -9.51
C ASN A 456 6.33 0.22 -10.51
N ILE A 457 6.34 1.16 -11.46
CA ILE A 457 5.25 1.28 -12.43
C ILE A 457 5.42 0.22 -13.51
N THR A 458 4.52 -0.76 -13.51
CA THR A 458 4.36 -1.74 -14.60
C THR A 458 3.06 -1.47 -15.36
N ALA A 459 3.01 -1.84 -16.64
CA ALA A 459 1.87 -1.52 -17.50
C ALA A 459 0.57 -2.27 -17.14
N ASP A 460 0.63 -3.28 -16.26
CA ASP A 460 -0.47 -4.18 -15.96
C ASP A 460 -0.36 -4.70 -14.51
N ALA A 461 -1.46 -4.62 -13.74
CA ALA A 461 -1.57 -5.11 -12.36
C ALA A 461 -1.94 -6.61 -12.26
N THR A 462 -2.33 -7.21 -13.39
CA THR A 462 -2.66 -8.62 -13.53
C THR A 462 -1.53 -9.45 -14.13
N SER A 463 -0.51 -8.79 -14.71
CA SER A 463 0.66 -9.42 -15.30
C SER A 463 1.56 -10.07 -14.24
N ASN A 464 2.31 -11.10 -14.64
CA ASN A 464 3.38 -11.68 -13.81
C ASN A 464 4.57 -10.73 -13.63
N ASP A 465 4.68 -9.70 -14.47
CA ASP A 465 5.73 -8.67 -14.37
C ASP A 465 5.28 -7.49 -13.51
N SER A 466 4.17 -7.61 -12.77
CA SER A 466 3.66 -6.56 -11.90
C SER A 466 4.66 -6.18 -10.81
N LEU A 467 4.78 -4.87 -10.54
CA LEU A 467 5.53 -4.30 -9.42
C LEU A 467 4.62 -3.36 -8.63
N GLY A 468 5.09 -2.90 -7.47
CA GLY A 468 4.35 -1.95 -6.63
C GLY A 468 3.59 -2.60 -5.50
N LEU A 469 2.53 -1.91 -5.07
CA LEU A 469 1.63 -2.35 -4.01
C LEU A 469 0.24 -2.60 -4.61
N ILE A 470 -0.18 -3.86 -4.64
CA ILE A 470 -1.41 -4.28 -5.34
C ILE A 470 -2.30 -5.08 -4.39
N ALA A 471 -3.55 -4.68 -4.21
CA ALA A 471 -4.52 -5.43 -3.39
C ALA A 471 -5.83 -5.74 -4.13
N GLY A 472 -6.53 -6.76 -3.67
CA GLY A 472 -7.88 -7.11 -4.12
C GLY A 472 -8.96 -6.24 -3.48
N ASP A 473 -10.14 -6.83 -3.29
CA ASP A 473 -11.40 -6.11 -3.04
C ASP A 473 -11.50 -5.47 -1.64
N ASP A 474 -10.71 -5.96 -0.69
CA ASP A 474 -10.62 -5.46 0.69
C ASP A 474 -9.76 -4.19 0.81
N GLY A 475 -9.02 -3.81 -0.24
CA GLY A 475 -8.31 -2.53 -0.28
C GLY A 475 -6.92 -2.52 0.35
N ILE A 476 -6.38 -1.31 0.51
CA ILE A 476 -5.08 -1.03 1.12
C ILE A 476 -5.28 -0.06 2.28
N LYS A 477 -4.73 -0.40 3.45
CA LYS A 477 -4.57 0.51 4.59
C LYS A 477 -3.08 0.62 4.91
N LEU A 478 -2.48 1.77 4.63
CA LEU A 478 -1.06 2.02 4.88
C LEU A 478 -0.91 3.19 5.85
N LYS A 479 -0.28 2.93 7.00
CA LYS A 479 0.13 3.96 7.96
C LYS A 479 1.65 4.05 8.00
N ALA A 480 2.19 5.25 7.85
CA ALA A 480 3.63 5.49 7.90
C ALA A 480 4.03 6.81 8.56
N GLY A 481 5.30 6.92 8.96
CA GLY A 481 5.94 8.22 9.18
C GLY A 481 5.90 9.07 7.91
N THR A 482 6.44 8.56 6.81
CA THR A 482 6.42 9.16 5.47
C THR A 482 6.09 8.10 4.44
N ILE A 483 5.22 8.44 3.48
CA ILE A 483 4.88 7.56 2.37
C ILE A 483 5.54 8.12 1.11
N ASN A 484 6.44 7.35 0.50
CA ASN A 484 7.08 7.70 -0.75
C ASN A 484 6.68 6.71 -1.85
N ASN A 485 5.75 7.12 -2.69
CA ASN A 485 5.31 6.47 -3.91
C ASN A 485 5.85 7.15 -5.19
N SER A 486 6.96 7.88 -5.11
CA SER A 486 7.52 8.54 -6.29
C SER A 486 7.94 7.50 -7.32
N THR A 487 7.59 7.67 -8.60
CA THR A 487 7.80 6.66 -9.67
C THR A 487 7.23 5.27 -9.36
N GLY A 488 6.34 5.16 -8.38
CA GLY A 488 5.74 3.92 -7.90
C GLY A 488 4.28 3.74 -8.30
N GLY A 489 3.80 2.50 -8.21
CA GLY A 489 2.40 2.14 -8.41
C GLY A 489 1.77 1.60 -7.13
N ILE A 490 0.62 2.16 -6.74
CA ILE A 490 -0.30 1.61 -5.75
C ILE A 490 -1.65 1.40 -6.43
N SER A 491 -2.17 0.17 -6.41
CA SER A 491 -3.42 -0.18 -7.09
C SER A 491 -4.31 -1.08 -6.24
N SER A 492 -5.62 -0.89 -6.30
CA SER A 492 -6.56 -1.82 -5.65
C SER A 492 -7.93 -1.86 -6.32
N SER A 493 -8.60 -3.02 -6.33
CA SER A 493 -10.04 -3.10 -6.63
C SER A 493 -10.92 -2.66 -5.44
N GLY A 494 -10.34 -2.60 -4.23
CA GLY A 494 -10.94 -2.02 -3.04
C GLY A 494 -10.60 -0.54 -2.83
N THR A 495 -10.84 -0.05 -1.61
CA THR A 495 -10.49 1.32 -1.19
C THR A 495 -9.01 1.42 -0.83
N ILE A 496 -8.35 2.52 -1.21
CA ILE A 496 -7.00 2.83 -0.76
C ILE A 496 -7.07 3.92 0.32
N SER A 497 -6.50 3.66 1.50
CA SER A 497 -6.36 4.62 2.60
C SER A 497 -4.89 4.73 3.00
N LEU A 498 -4.29 5.89 2.74
CA LEU A 498 -2.90 6.20 3.08
C LEU A 498 -2.87 7.27 4.18
N GLU A 499 -2.26 6.96 5.32
CA GLU A 499 -2.14 7.85 6.47
C GLU A 499 -0.65 8.08 6.78
N SER A 500 -0.23 9.34 6.75
CA SER A 500 1.14 9.73 7.05
C SER A 500 1.19 10.74 8.20
N SER A 501 2.03 10.47 9.20
CA SER A 501 2.32 11.45 10.26
C SER A 501 3.31 12.54 9.83
N SER A 502 3.76 12.53 8.58
CA SER A 502 4.59 13.56 7.95
C SER A 502 4.07 13.82 6.54
N THR A 503 4.74 13.33 5.48
CA THR A 503 4.42 13.69 4.10
C THR A 503 4.04 12.48 3.24
N ILE A 504 3.26 12.74 2.19
CA ILE A 504 2.98 11.76 1.12
C ILE A 504 3.58 12.30 -0.18
N ASN A 505 4.49 11.53 -0.78
CA ASN A 505 5.09 11.85 -2.07
C ASN A 505 4.61 10.87 -3.13
N ASN A 506 3.80 11.33 -4.07
CA ASN A 506 3.32 10.62 -5.26
C ASN A 506 3.86 11.25 -6.57
N ARG A 507 5.02 11.92 -6.52
CA ARG A 507 5.62 12.56 -7.70
C ARG A 507 5.95 11.54 -8.78
N ASN A 508 5.47 11.75 -10.01
CA ASN A 508 5.56 10.77 -11.11
C ASN A 508 4.99 9.37 -10.75
N GLY A 509 4.24 9.27 -9.66
CA GLY A 509 3.66 8.04 -9.16
C GLY A 509 2.22 7.87 -9.62
N LYS A 510 1.67 6.68 -9.39
CA LYS A 510 0.26 6.36 -9.63
C LYS A 510 -0.34 5.74 -8.38
N ILE A 511 -1.47 6.28 -7.92
CA ILE A 511 -2.35 5.69 -6.91
C ILE A 511 -3.72 5.55 -7.58
N ALA A 512 -4.21 4.33 -7.72
CA ALA A 512 -5.46 4.05 -8.43
C ALA A 512 -6.34 3.03 -7.70
N ALA A 513 -7.63 3.33 -7.55
CA ALA A 513 -8.58 2.40 -6.95
C ALA A 513 -9.90 2.31 -7.75
N ASP A 514 -10.53 1.14 -7.74
CA ASP A 514 -11.91 0.99 -8.23
C ASP A 514 -12.94 1.53 -7.24
N LYS A 515 -12.59 1.64 -5.96
CA LYS A 515 -13.36 2.38 -4.93
C LYS A 515 -12.62 3.66 -4.55
N ALA A 516 -12.96 4.26 -3.41
CA ALA A 516 -12.37 5.52 -2.97
C ALA A 516 -10.83 5.46 -2.77
N VAL A 517 -10.18 6.59 -3.00
CA VAL A 517 -8.79 6.87 -2.60
C VAL A 517 -8.82 7.95 -1.52
N SER A 518 -8.26 7.67 -0.34
CA SER A 518 -8.15 8.61 0.77
C SER A 518 -6.69 8.81 1.15
N LEU A 519 -6.21 10.05 1.09
CA LEU A 519 -4.88 10.45 1.53
C LEU A 519 -5.01 11.38 2.74
N SER A 520 -4.33 11.05 3.83
CA SER A 520 -4.24 11.92 5.02
C SER A 520 -2.77 12.09 5.40
N ALA A 521 -2.29 13.33 5.41
CA ALA A 521 -0.94 13.67 5.84
C ALA A 521 -0.97 14.84 6.82
N ILE A 522 -0.12 14.84 7.85
CA ILE A 522 0.05 16.03 8.69
C ILE A 522 0.76 17.15 7.91
N GLY A 523 1.70 16.78 7.03
CA GLY A 523 2.52 17.67 6.21
C GLY A 523 2.01 17.81 4.77
N ASN A 524 2.95 17.99 3.84
CA ASN A 524 2.64 18.20 2.44
C ASN A 524 2.34 16.89 1.69
N ILE A 525 1.50 17.01 0.67
CA ILE A 525 1.18 15.96 -0.29
C ILE A 525 1.68 16.42 -1.66
N ASP A 526 2.68 15.74 -2.21
CA ASP A 526 3.23 16.04 -3.54
C ASP A 526 2.67 15.04 -4.56
N ASN A 527 1.80 15.52 -5.45
CA ASN A 527 1.26 14.79 -6.60
C ASN A 527 1.79 15.37 -7.93
N SER A 528 2.96 16.02 -7.92
CA SER A 528 3.50 16.64 -9.14
C SER A 528 3.86 15.59 -10.21
N SER A 529 3.37 15.77 -11.44
CA SER A 529 3.37 14.75 -12.51
C SER A 529 2.75 13.40 -12.08
N GLY A 530 2.05 13.35 -10.95
CA GLY A 530 1.49 12.15 -10.35
C GLY A 530 0.04 11.94 -10.76
N ARG A 531 -0.50 10.76 -10.46
CA ARG A 531 -1.89 10.41 -10.74
C ARG A 531 -2.57 9.86 -9.48
N LEU A 532 -3.64 10.51 -9.06
CA LEU A 532 -4.60 10.02 -8.06
C LEU A 532 -5.91 9.72 -8.78
N LEU A 533 -6.26 8.44 -8.91
CA LEU A 533 -7.37 7.99 -9.72
C LEU A 533 -8.33 7.14 -8.87
N SER A 534 -9.62 7.44 -8.93
CA SER A 534 -10.67 6.65 -8.30
C SER A 534 -11.89 6.57 -9.20
N LYS A 535 -12.47 5.37 -9.35
CA LYS A 535 -13.81 5.22 -9.97
C LYS A 535 -14.95 5.60 -9.01
N ASP A 536 -14.61 6.04 -7.80
CA ASP A 536 -15.52 6.59 -6.81
C ASP A 536 -15.03 7.99 -6.40
N THR A 537 -14.60 8.18 -5.15
CA THR A 537 -14.19 9.50 -4.63
C THR A 537 -12.69 9.56 -4.34
N VAL A 538 -12.04 10.67 -4.68
CA VAL A 538 -10.72 11.02 -4.16
C VAL A 538 -10.87 12.00 -3.00
N SER A 539 -10.33 11.67 -1.83
CA SER A 539 -10.30 12.55 -0.65
C SER A 539 -8.86 12.80 -0.21
N VAL A 540 -8.54 14.06 0.04
CA VAL A 540 -7.21 14.50 0.47
C VAL A 540 -7.35 15.40 1.70
N ILE A 541 -6.64 15.05 2.76
CA ILE A 541 -6.51 15.86 3.98
C ILE A 541 -5.01 16.11 4.20
N GLY A 542 -4.60 17.37 4.33
CA GLY A 542 -3.17 17.73 4.36
C GLY A 542 -2.87 19.12 4.88
N SER A 543 -1.57 19.44 5.01
CA SER A 543 -1.14 20.84 5.18
C SER A 543 -1.16 21.57 3.83
N THR A 544 -0.45 21.06 2.84
CA THR A 544 -0.43 21.63 1.48
C THR A 544 -0.48 20.51 0.47
N MET A 545 -0.97 20.81 -0.73
CA MET A 545 -0.96 19.83 -1.83
C MET A 545 -0.47 20.48 -3.12
N ASP A 546 0.47 19.81 -3.77
CA ASP A 546 0.98 20.17 -5.09
C ASP A 546 0.51 19.16 -6.14
N ASN A 547 -0.29 19.61 -7.09
CA ASN A 547 -0.81 18.85 -8.23
C ASN A 547 -0.26 19.40 -9.56
N SER A 548 0.98 19.88 -9.58
CA SER A 548 1.57 20.58 -10.73
C SER A 548 2.47 19.73 -11.63
N LEU A 549 3.04 20.35 -12.68
CA LEU A 549 4.07 19.81 -13.60
C LEU A 549 3.61 18.61 -14.45
N TYR A 550 3.79 18.69 -15.78
CA TYR A 550 3.44 17.63 -16.75
C TYR A 550 2.05 16.99 -16.54
N VAL A 551 1.06 17.81 -16.13
CA VAL A 551 -0.30 17.38 -15.81
C VAL A 551 -0.35 16.43 -14.62
N GLY A 552 -0.13 16.96 -13.40
CA GLY A 552 -0.59 16.29 -12.17
C GLY A 552 -2.10 16.05 -12.23
N GLN A 553 -2.54 14.84 -11.92
CA GLN A 553 -3.94 14.42 -12.07
C GLN A 553 -4.57 14.01 -10.75
N ILE A 554 -5.73 14.59 -10.46
CA ILE A 554 -6.66 14.14 -9.43
C ILE A 554 -8.00 13.89 -10.11
N MET A 555 -8.40 12.62 -10.21
CA MET A 555 -9.62 12.20 -10.90
C MET A 555 -10.43 11.26 -10.01
N GLY A 556 -11.63 11.68 -9.65
CA GLY A 556 -12.60 10.86 -8.92
C GLY A 556 -13.93 10.87 -9.65
N ASP A 557 -14.38 9.73 -10.21
CA ASP A 557 -15.58 9.70 -11.04
C ASP A 557 -16.83 10.22 -10.31
N ARG A 558 -16.93 10.03 -8.99
CA ARG A 558 -18.07 10.40 -8.14
C ARG A 558 -17.79 11.53 -7.14
N GLY A 559 -16.55 12.03 -7.09
CA GLY A 559 -16.22 13.26 -6.36
C GLY A 559 -14.72 13.46 -6.10
N VAL A 560 -14.33 14.71 -5.87
CA VAL A 560 -13.01 15.09 -5.36
C VAL A 560 -13.17 16.03 -4.18
N ASN A 561 -12.63 15.64 -3.02
CA ASN A 561 -12.67 16.41 -1.78
C ASN A 561 -11.25 16.74 -1.34
N ILE A 562 -10.87 18.01 -1.28
CA ILE A 562 -9.55 18.47 -0.86
C ILE A 562 -9.74 19.38 0.37
N ASP A 563 -9.20 18.99 1.52
CA ASP A 563 -9.25 19.75 2.77
C ASP A 563 -7.81 20.00 3.27
N LEU A 564 -7.36 21.25 3.15
CA LEU A 564 -5.99 21.65 3.44
C LEU A 564 -5.96 22.81 4.43
N THR A 565 -5.04 22.75 5.40
CA THR A 565 -4.81 23.88 6.31
C THR A 565 -3.96 25.01 5.68
N GLY A 566 -3.27 24.70 4.58
CA GLY A 566 -2.39 25.58 3.81
C GLY A 566 -2.87 25.73 2.36
N TYR A 567 -1.98 25.75 1.37
CA TYR A 567 -2.35 26.04 -0.02
C TYR A 567 -2.54 24.78 -0.88
N PHE A 568 -3.40 24.89 -1.88
CA PHE A 568 -3.54 23.96 -3.00
C PHE A 568 -2.90 24.57 -4.25
N ASN A 569 -1.94 23.87 -4.87
CA ASN A 569 -1.31 24.27 -6.13
C ASN A 569 -1.71 23.32 -7.27
N ASN A 570 -2.43 23.83 -8.26
CA ASN A 570 -2.86 23.12 -9.47
C ASN A 570 -2.24 23.75 -10.73
N HIS A 571 -0.95 24.10 -10.68
CA HIS A 571 -0.27 24.72 -11.81
C HIS A 571 -0.06 23.72 -12.96
N ILE A 572 -0.71 23.94 -14.11
CA ILE A 572 -0.76 22.95 -15.22
C ILE A 572 -1.23 21.58 -14.69
N GLY A 573 -2.14 21.57 -13.72
CA GLY A 573 -2.73 20.37 -13.14
C GLY A 573 -4.17 20.17 -13.58
N LEU A 574 -4.65 18.94 -13.50
CA LEU A 574 -6.03 18.55 -13.74
C LEU A 574 -6.67 18.05 -12.44
N VAL A 575 -7.79 18.66 -12.07
CA VAL A 575 -8.75 18.13 -11.10
C VAL A 575 -10.05 17.85 -11.83
N SER A 576 -10.58 16.64 -11.74
CA SER A 576 -11.82 16.29 -12.44
C SER A 576 -12.69 15.34 -11.64
N SER A 577 -14.00 15.60 -11.64
CA SER A 577 -15.02 14.62 -11.31
C SER A 577 -16.07 14.53 -12.41
N GLN A 578 -16.21 13.34 -13.01
CA GLN A 578 -17.09 13.15 -14.16
C GLN A 578 -18.58 13.21 -13.79
N LEU A 579 -18.95 12.63 -12.65
CA LEU A 579 -20.33 12.48 -12.19
C LEU A 579 -20.61 13.20 -10.86
N GLY A 580 -19.56 13.65 -10.16
CA GLY A 580 -19.63 14.22 -8.82
C GLY A 580 -19.08 15.63 -8.71
N ASN A 581 -19.01 16.10 -7.46
CA ASN A 581 -18.59 17.46 -7.13
C ASN A 581 -17.08 17.55 -6.94
N VAL A 582 -16.55 18.76 -7.07
CA VAL A 582 -15.20 19.11 -6.64
C VAL A 582 -15.31 20.13 -5.50
N ASP A 583 -14.98 19.69 -4.30
CA ASP A 583 -14.99 20.50 -3.08
C ASP A 583 -13.55 20.75 -2.62
N ILE A 584 -13.14 22.03 -2.55
CA ILE A 584 -11.79 22.43 -2.15
C ILE A 584 -11.88 23.42 -0.98
N LYS A 585 -11.29 23.05 0.15
CA LYS A 585 -11.03 23.92 1.29
C LYS A 585 -9.53 24.08 1.47
N ALA A 586 -9.06 25.31 1.47
CA ALA A 586 -7.64 25.61 1.61
C ALA A 586 -7.46 27.03 2.18
N LYS A 587 -6.26 27.38 2.63
CA LYS A 587 -5.88 28.78 2.84
C LYS A 587 -5.90 29.56 1.53
N ASN A 588 -5.28 29.00 0.49
CA ASN A 588 -5.20 29.57 -0.85
C ASN A 588 -5.39 28.47 -1.90
N VAL A 589 -6.01 28.80 -3.04
CA VAL A 589 -6.12 27.91 -4.20
C VAL A 589 -5.46 28.56 -5.40
N LYS A 590 -4.49 27.87 -6.02
CA LYS A 590 -3.81 28.32 -7.23
C LYS A 590 -4.10 27.38 -8.39
N ASN A 591 -4.97 27.80 -9.30
CA ASN A 591 -5.26 27.13 -10.57
C ASN A 591 -4.59 27.86 -11.75
N VAL A 592 -3.25 27.90 -11.74
CA VAL A 592 -2.48 28.67 -12.72
C VAL A 592 -2.27 27.84 -14.00
N GLY A 593 -2.91 28.21 -15.10
CA GLY A 593 -2.91 27.40 -16.34
C GLY A 593 -3.46 25.98 -16.14
N GLY A 594 -4.15 25.74 -15.03
CA GLY A 594 -4.71 24.44 -14.65
C GLY A 594 -6.18 24.33 -15.01
N VAL A 595 -6.71 23.12 -14.88
CA VAL A 595 -8.11 22.78 -15.19
C VAL A 595 -8.77 22.15 -13.97
N ILE A 596 -9.94 22.66 -13.60
CA ILE A 596 -10.83 22.08 -12.58
C ILE A 596 -12.21 21.84 -13.20
N LEU A 597 -12.65 20.58 -13.21
CA LEU A 597 -13.95 20.16 -13.78
C LEU A 597 -14.77 19.39 -12.74
N GLY A 598 -16.06 19.67 -12.64
CA GLY A 598 -16.97 18.94 -11.75
C GLY A 598 -18.43 19.16 -12.12
N LYS A 599 -19.33 18.39 -11.48
CA LYS A 599 -20.76 18.70 -11.49
C LYS A 599 -21.01 20.05 -10.83
N ASP A 600 -20.73 20.13 -9.53
CA ASP A 600 -20.60 21.38 -8.80
C ASP A 600 -19.12 21.59 -8.46
N ILE A 601 -18.67 22.84 -8.48
CA ILE A 601 -17.35 23.22 -7.96
C ILE A 601 -17.60 24.18 -6.80
N SER A 602 -17.12 23.82 -5.60
CA SER A 602 -17.19 24.67 -4.41
C SER A 602 -15.79 24.87 -3.85
N ILE A 603 -15.34 26.13 -3.86
CA ILE A 603 -14.03 26.53 -3.33
C ILE A 603 -14.24 27.45 -2.13
N GLN A 604 -13.66 27.09 -0.99
CA GLN A 604 -13.67 27.89 0.24
C GLN A 604 -12.24 28.22 0.65
N THR A 605 -11.90 29.50 0.73
CA THR A 605 -10.54 29.93 1.08
C THR A 605 -10.48 31.01 2.15
N GLU A 606 -9.51 30.88 3.06
CA GLU A 606 -9.19 31.91 4.07
C GLU A 606 -8.40 33.10 3.50
N ALA A 607 -7.87 32.95 2.29
CA ALA A 607 -7.24 34.00 1.50
C ALA A 607 -7.75 33.93 0.05
N ASP A 608 -6.84 33.96 -0.93
CA ASP A 608 -7.18 34.14 -2.34
C ASP A 608 -7.41 32.84 -3.11
N VAL A 609 -8.18 32.98 -4.19
CA VAL A 609 -8.27 32.02 -5.30
C VAL A 609 -7.65 32.67 -6.52
N ASP A 610 -6.60 32.05 -7.04
CA ASP A 610 -5.87 32.48 -8.23
C ASP A 610 -6.17 31.54 -9.40
N ASN A 611 -6.85 32.05 -10.42
CA ASN A 611 -7.19 31.38 -11.67
C ASN A 611 -6.46 32.03 -12.86
N TYR A 612 -5.21 32.47 -12.67
CA TYR A 612 -4.37 33.07 -13.72
C TYR A 612 -4.19 32.11 -14.91
N HIS A 613 -4.67 32.48 -16.09
CA HIS A 613 -4.82 31.61 -17.27
C HIS A 613 -5.54 30.28 -17.00
N GLY A 614 -6.26 30.14 -15.88
CA GLY A 614 -6.86 28.88 -15.48
C GLY A 614 -8.24 28.68 -16.09
N LEU A 615 -8.71 27.44 -16.06
CA LEU A 615 -10.07 27.08 -16.43
C LEU A 615 -10.76 26.34 -15.28
N MET A 616 -11.93 26.84 -14.88
CA MET A 616 -12.85 26.12 -13.98
C MET A 616 -14.20 25.98 -14.67
N VAL A 617 -14.71 24.74 -14.77
CA VAL A 617 -16.02 24.45 -15.39
C VAL A 617 -16.84 23.56 -14.48
N ALA A 618 -17.93 24.11 -13.97
CA ALA A 618 -18.96 23.36 -13.27
C ALA A 618 -20.13 23.09 -14.22
N ASN A 619 -20.52 21.83 -14.39
CA ASN A 619 -21.69 21.45 -15.21
C ASN A 619 -23.03 21.86 -14.56
N ASN A 620 -23.01 22.37 -13.33
CA ASN A 620 -24.17 22.89 -12.61
C ASN A 620 -23.83 24.22 -11.91
N LEU A 621 -23.30 24.21 -10.69
CA LEU A 621 -22.98 25.44 -9.94
C LEU A 621 -21.47 25.59 -9.73
N LEU A 622 -20.93 26.75 -10.09
CA LEU A 622 -19.62 27.20 -9.64
C LEU A 622 -19.79 28.17 -8.46
N LYS A 623 -19.28 27.78 -7.29
CA LYS A 623 -19.32 28.59 -6.06
C LYS A 623 -17.91 28.84 -5.54
N ILE A 624 -17.56 30.12 -5.33
CA ILE A 624 -16.29 30.52 -4.75
C ILE A 624 -16.54 31.45 -3.56
N ASP A 625 -16.14 31.01 -2.37
CA ASP A 625 -16.18 31.77 -1.12
C ASP A 625 -14.73 32.09 -0.69
N ALA A 626 -14.18 33.21 -1.16
CA ALA A 626 -12.82 33.65 -0.83
C ALA A 626 -12.84 34.79 0.19
N LYS A 627 -12.05 34.72 1.26
CA LYS A 627 -11.99 35.82 2.25
C LYS A 627 -11.25 37.05 1.75
N THR A 628 -10.41 36.93 0.72
CA THR A 628 -9.67 38.06 0.15
C THR A 628 -10.05 38.32 -1.31
N SER A 629 -9.41 37.66 -2.27
CA SER A 629 -9.56 37.97 -3.69
C SER A 629 -9.77 36.75 -4.57
N VAL A 630 -10.52 36.94 -5.65
CA VAL A 630 -10.56 36.01 -6.78
C VAL A 630 -9.85 36.67 -7.96
N ASN A 631 -8.67 36.16 -8.30
CA ASN A 631 -7.88 36.63 -9.44
C ASN A 631 -8.15 35.73 -10.65
N ASN A 632 -9.10 36.11 -11.49
CA ASN A 632 -9.44 35.42 -12.72
C ASN A 632 -8.92 36.22 -13.92
N THR A 633 -7.63 36.13 -14.23
CA THR A 633 -7.01 37.01 -15.23
C THR A 633 -6.40 36.26 -16.40
N TYR A 634 -6.40 36.88 -17.58
CA TYR A 634 -5.81 36.35 -18.81
C TYR A 634 -6.36 34.99 -19.23
N GLY A 635 -7.64 34.73 -18.97
CA GLY A 635 -8.31 33.49 -19.39
C GLY A 635 -8.31 33.34 -20.92
N GLU A 636 -8.32 34.44 -21.68
CA GLU A 636 -8.27 34.42 -23.16
C GLU A 636 -7.06 33.67 -23.74
N ASP A 637 -5.95 33.63 -22.99
CA ASP A 637 -4.69 32.99 -23.41
C ASP A 637 -4.56 31.52 -22.95
N PHE A 638 -5.54 30.96 -22.23
CA PHE A 638 -5.43 29.58 -21.71
C PHE A 638 -5.15 28.57 -22.83
N GLY A 639 -5.92 28.60 -23.91
CA GLY A 639 -5.80 27.61 -24.98
C GLY A 639 -4.44 27.66 -25.66
N SER A 640 -3.98 28.87 -25.98
CA SER A 640 -2.72 29.11 -26.68
C SER A 640 -1.50 28.72 -25.82
N TRP A 641 -1.54 28.99 -24.51
CA TRP A 641 -0.37 28.79 -23.64
C TRP A 641 -0.40 27.45 -22.89
N TYR A 642 -1.58 26.98 -22.49
CA TYR A 642 -1.73 25.82 -21.59
C TYR A 642 -2.66 24.73 -22.15
N GLY A 643 -3.58 25.05 -23.06
CA GLY A 643 -4.56 24.10 -23.59
C GLY A 643 -3.94 22.85 -24.22
N ASN A 644 -2.74 22.96 -24.80
CA ASN A 644 -2.00 21.82 -25.36
C ASN A 644 -1.70 20.72 -24.33
N TYR A 645 -1.43 21.06 -23.06
CA TYR A 645 -1.15 20.06 -22.02
C TYR A 645 -2.37 19.17 -21.75
N PHE A 646 -3.57 19.69 -21.97
CA PHE A 646 -4.85 19.01 -21.71
C PHE A 646 -5.55 18.53 -22.98
N GLY A 647 -4.93 18.69 -24.16
CA GLY A 647 -5.54 18.31 -25.45
C GLY A 647 -6.67 19.25 -25.91
N ILE A 648 -6.71 20.49 -25.42
CA ILE A 648 -7.75 21.51 -25.70
C ILE A 648 -7.14 22.88 -26.10
N PRO A 649 -6.29 22.97 -27.14
CA PRO A 649 -5.53 24.18 -27.48
C PRO A 649 -6.38 25.39 -27.94
N GLY A 650 -7.64 25.18 -28.31
CA GLY A 650 -8.56 26.26 -28.68
C GLY A 650 -9.44 26.77 -27.53
N GLN A 651 -9.35 26.16 -26.36
CA GLN A 651 -10.23 26.48 -25.25
C GLN A 651 -9.81 27.78 -24.57
N ILE A 652 -10.75 28.70 -24.36
CA ILE A 652 -10.53 29.87 -23.51
C ILE A 652 -10.71 29.46 -22.04
N GLY A 653 -9.93 30.05 -21.15
CA GLY A 653 -9.98 29.87 -19.69
C GLY A 653 -11.17 30.58 -19.06
N GLY A 654 -11.05 30.90 -17.78
CA GLY A 654 -12.07 31.61 -16.99
C GLY A 654 -12.87 30.72 -16.05
N LEU A 655 -13.95 31.30 -15.53
CA LEU A 655 -14.83 30.70 -14.54
C LEU A 655 -16.20 30.46 -15.15
N ILE A 656 -16.62 29.20 -15.27
CA ILE A 656 -17.85 28.82 -15.98
C ILE A 656 -18.70 27.92 -15.09
N GLY A 657 -19.98 28.25 -14.97
CA GLY A 657 -21.00 27.40 -14.36
C GLY A 657 -22.21 27.30 -15.27
N THR A 658 -22.60 26.10 -15.68
CA THR A 658 -23.70 25.94 -16.66
C THR A 658 -25.04 26.45 -16.11
N ASN A 659 -25.37 26.17 -14.85
CA ASN A 659 -26.63 26.59 -14.21
C ASN A 659 -26.47 27.64 -13.12
N GLY A 660 -25.28 28.25 -12.99
CA GLY A 660 -25.07 29.37 -12.10
C GLY A 660 -23.63 29.57 -11.66
N VAL A 661 -23.33 30.82 -11.32
CA VAL A 661 -22.07 31.22 -10.72
C VAL A 661 -22.36 32.09 -9.50
N THR A 662 -21.74 31.78 -8.36
CA THR A 662 -21.78 32.60 -7.14
C THR A 662 -20.37 32.84 -6.62
N ILE A 663 -19.98 34.11 -6.48
CA ILE A 663 -18.68 34.49 -5.95
C ILE A 663 -18.85 35.48 -4.80
N ASN A 664 -18.30 35.14 -3.65
CA ASN A 664 -18.18 36.02 -2.49
C ASN A 664 -16.70 36.31 -2.25
N ALA A 665 -16.30 37.58 -2.32
CA ALA A 665 -14.90 38.01 -2.11
C ALA A 665 -14.81 39.45 -1.62
N LYS A 666 -13.64 39.90 -1.16
CA LYS A 666 -13.38 41.33 -1.01
C LYS A 666 -13.15 41.98 -2.37
N SER A 667 -12.34 41.35 -3.21
CA SER A 667 -12.05 41.84 -4.55
C SER A 667 -12.12 40.74 -5.59
N ILE A 668 -12.60 41.05 -6.78
CA ILE A 668 -12.56 40.16 -7.94
C ILE A 668 -11.81 40.91 -9.04
N ASN A 669 -10.80 40.26 -9.62
CA ASN A 669 -10.10 40.76 -10.79
C ASN A 669 -10.37 39.81 -11.96
N ASN A 670 -11.20 40.23 -12.90
CA ASN A 670 -11.61 39.52 -14.11
C ASN A 670 -10.89 40.04 -15.38
N THR A 671 -9.71 40.64 -15.22
CA THR A 671 -8.99 41.31 -16.30
C THR A 671 -8.61 40.36 -17.45
N HIS A 672 -8.96 40.68 -18.70
CA HIS A 672 -8.70 39.81 -19.88
C HIS A 672 -9.22 38.36 -19.68
N SER A 673 -10.36 38.22 -19.01
CA SER A 673 -10.93 36.91 -18.69
C SER A 673 -12.46 36.95 -18.71
N ARG A 674 -13.08 35.84 -18.32
CA ARG A 674 -14.52 35.68 -18.32
C ARG A 674 -15.05 34.97 -17.09
N ILE A 675 -16.23 35.40 -16.67
CA ILE A 675 -17.10 34.73 -15.70
C ILE A 675 -18.45 34.53 -16.38
N ILE A 676 -18.84 33.27 -16.58
CA ILE A 676 -20.02 32.91 -17.36
C ILE A 676 -20.91 31.97 -16.55
N ALA A 677 -22.14 32.41 -16.32
CA ALA A 677 -23.25 31.52 -15.96
C ALA A 677 -24.06 31.24 -17.23
N GLU A 678 -23.91 30.06 -17.86
CA GLU A 678 -24.39 29.84 -19.25
C GLU A 678 -25.92 29.88 -19.39
N HIS A 679 -26.62 29.25 -18.44
CA HIS A 679 -28.09 29.10 -18.42
C HIS A 679 -28.69 29.50 -17.07
N GLY A 680 -27.87 30.01 -16.15
CA GLY A 680 -28.30 30.31 -14.78
C GLY A 680 -27.85 31.69 -14.29
N PRO A 681 -28.14 32.00 -13.02
CA PRO A 681 -27.89 33.30 -12.46
C PRO A 681 -26.41 33.54 -12.20
N LEU A 682 -25.99 34.79 -12.32
CA LEU A 682 -24.67 35.28 -11.92
C LEU A 682 -24.82 36.12 -10.66
N THR A 683 -24.22 35.70 -9.55
CA THR A 683 -24.21 36.47 -8.30
C THR A 683 -22.78 36.80 -7.88
N LEU A 684 -22.44 38.09 -7.84
CA LEU A 684 -21.13 38.58 -7.42
C LEU A 684 -21.31 39.51 -6.21
N ASN A 685 -20.91 39.03 -5.02
CA ASN A 685 -20.90 39.82 -3.80
C ASN A 685 -19.46 40.21 -3.46
N VAL A 686 -19.11 41.46 -3.76
CA VAL A 686 -17.74 41.97 -3.69
C VAL A 686 -17.67 43.07 -2.64
N ALA A 687 -16.87 42.91 -1.59
CA ALA A 687 -16.85 43.89 -0.49
C ALA A 687 -16.09 45.20 -0.83
N GLU A 688 -15.23 45.17 -1.84
CA GLU A 688 -14.39 46.28 -2.29
C GLU A 688 -14.48 46.44 -3.81
N THR A 689 -13.52 45.92 -4.59
CA THR A 689 -13.41 46.19 -6.03
C THR A 689 -13.76 44.97 -6.87
N LEU A 690 -14.68 45.14 -7.82
CA LEU A 690 -14.85 44.26 -8.98
C LEU A 690 -14.19 44.93 -10.19
N ASP A 691 -13.02 44.43 -10.58
CA ASP A 691 -12.31 44.86 -11.78
C ASP A 691 -12.63 43.91 -12.92
N ASN A 692 -13.37 44.40 -13.92
CA ASN A 692 -13.73 43.69 -15.13
C ASN A 692 -13.00 44.25 -16.35
N TYR A 693 -11.82 44.88 -16.21
CA TYR A 693 -11.11 45.50 -17.34
C TYR A 693 -10.86 44.53 -18.51
N ARG A 694 -11.38 44.86 -19.70
CA ARG A 694 -11.34 43.96 -20.88
C ARG A 694 -11.86 42.55 -20.59
N GLY A 695 -12.76 42.43 -19.63
CA GLY A 695 -13.35 41.16 -19.20
C GLY A 695 -14.76 40.97 -19.72
N LEU A 696 -15.28 39.77 -19.48
CA LEU A 696 -16.64 39.37 -19.82
C LEU A 696 -17.36 38.83 -18.58
N LEU A 697 -18.50 39.42 -18.25
CA LEU A 697 -19.45 38.89 -17.27
C LEU A 697 -20.77 38.58 -17.99
N VAL A 698 -21.17 37.31 -17.99
CA VAL A 698 -22.39 36.87 -18.69
C VAL A 698 -23.25 36.03 -17.75
N SER A 699 -24.55 36.31 -17.76
CA SER A 699 -25.57 35.46 -17.15
C SER A 699 -26.62 35.05 -18.18
N GLY A 700 -26.91 33.75 -18.23
CA GLY A 700 -28.03 33.15 -18.96
C GLY A 700 -29.37 33.23 -18.22
N SER A 701 -29.42 33.91 -17.07
CA SER A 701 -30.61 34.27 -16.32
C SER A 701 -30.34 35.65 -15.67
N ASP A 702 -30.78 35.87 -14.43
CA ASP A 702 -30.60 37.13 -13.72
C ASP A 702 -29.17 37.31 -13.21
N ALA A 703 -28.65 38.52 -13.31
CA ALA A 703 -27.35 38.91 -12.78
C ALA A 703 -27.51 39.89 -11.61
N ASN A 704 -26.84 39.60 -10.49
CA ASN A 704 -26.80 40.44 -9.30
C ASN A 704 -25.34 40.75 -8.95
N ILE A 705 -24.96 42.02 -9.05
CA ILE A 705 -23.60 42.49 -8.82
C ILE A 705 -23.61 43.56 -7.73
N LYS A 706 -22.89 43.29 -6.65
CA LYS A 706 -22.67 44.23 -5.55
C LYS A 706 -21.18 44.46 -5.34
N ALA A 707 -20.74 45.72 -5.35
CA ALA A 707 -19.35 46.10 -5.13
C ALA A 707 -19.26 47.52 -4.56
N LYS A 708 -18.18 47.89 -3.87
CA LYS A 708 -17.94 49.34 -3.63
C LYS A 708 -17.50 50.03 -4.91
N ARG A 709 -16.63 49.39 -5.68
CA ARG A 709 -16.13 49.92 -6.94
C ARG A 709 -16.24 48.88 -8.03
N LEU A 710 -16.91 49.24 -9.12
CA LEU A 710 -16.96 48.47 -10.35
C LEU A 710 -16.17 49.17 -11.44
N VAL A 711 -15.21 48.47 -12.03
CA VAL A 711 -14.48 48.90 -13.22
C VAL A 711 -14.92 48.01 -14.38
N ASN A 712 -15.70 48.56 -15.32
CA ASN A 712 -16.17 47.87 -16.52
C ASN A 712 -15.52 48.44 -17.80
N ASN A 713 -14.25 48.83 -17.70
CA ASN A 713 -13.58 49.54 -18.77
C ASN A 713 -13.20 48.59 -19.91
N TYR A 714 -13.64 48.94 -21.12
CA TYR A 714 -13.45 48.16 -22.35
C TYR A 714 -13.97 46.73 -22.26
N ALA A 715 -15.01 46.51 -21.45
CA ALA A 715 -15.48 45.21 -21.04
C ALA A 715 -16.98 45.03 -21.30
N THR A 716 -17.50 43.83 -21.09
CA THR A 716 -18.92 43.54 -21.27
C THR A 716 -19.51 42.92 -20.02
N ILE A 717 -20.63 43.49 -19.57
CA ILE A 717 -21.57 42.89 -18.61
C ILE A 717 -22.88 42.69 -19.36
N HIS A 718 -23.34 41.44 -19.41
CA HIS A 718 -24.58 41.08 -20.08
C HIS A 718 -25.38 40.08 -19.25
N SER A 719 -26.70 40.28 -19.19
CA SER A 719 -27.66 39.35 -18.64
C SER A 719 -28.79 39.11 -19.63
N THR A 720 -29.13 37.84 -19.88
CA THR A 720 -30.34 37.49 -20.63
C THR A 720 -31.62 37.68 -19.80
N GLY A 721 -31.47 37.85 -18.48
CA GLY A 721 -32.52 38.15 -17.51
C GLY A 721 -32.47 39.61 -17.03
N ASP A 722 -32.83 39.81 -15.77
CA ASP A 722 -32.69 41.10 -15.10
C ASP A 722 -31.23 41.33 -14.65
N LEU A 723 -30.71 42.54 -14.86
CA LEU A 723 -29.37 42.95 -14.41
C LEU A 723 -29.48 43.97 -13.29
N ASN A 724 -29.07 43.59 -12.09
CA ASN A 724 -29.00 44.45 -10.92
C ASN A 724 -27.53 44.76 -10.58
N ILE A 725 -27.16 46.03 -10.63
CA ILE A 725 -25.83 46.54 -10.26
C ILE A 725 -26.02 47.58 -9.16
N ASP A 726 -25.45 47.32 -7.99
CA ASP A 726 -25.49 48.19 -6.81
C ASP A 726 -24.06 48.46 -6.34
N VAL A 727 -23.58 49.68 -6.60
CA VAL A 727 -22.18 50.06 -6.36
C VAL A 727 -21.99 51.47 -5.80
N ASP A 728 -20.93 51.70 -5.01
CA ASP A 728 -20.61 53.08 -4.59
C ASP A 728 -20.06 53.89 -5.77
N SER A 729 -19.24 53.28 -6.63
CA SER A 729 -18.62 53.95 -7.79
C SER A 729 -18.51 53.03 -9.02
N LEU A 730 -18.71 53.60 -10.21
CA LEU A 730 -18.65 52.90 -11.49
C LEU A 730 -17.78 53.64 -12.51
N SER A 731 -16.83 52.92 -13.12
CA SER A 731 -16.11 53.34 -14.31
C SER A 731 -16.53 52.48 -15.50
N ASN A 732 -17.02 53.12 -16.57
CA ASN A 732 -17.48 52.44 -17.78
C ASN A 732 -16.90 53.11 -19.04
N TYR A 733 -15.58 52.99 -19.23
CA TYR A 733 -14.90 53.41 -20.44
C TYR A 733 -15.15 52.46 -21.60
N SER A 734 -15.24 53.01 -22.80
CA SER A 734 -15.51 52.26 -24.02
C SER A 734 -14.56 52.64 -25.16
N SER A 735 -14.59 51.83 -26.21
CA SER A 735 -14.03 52.06 -27.52
C SER A 735 -14.92 51.40 -28.58
N GLY A 736 -14.69 51.71 -29.85
CA GLY A 736 -15.43 51.10 -30.97
C GLY A 736 -16.83 51.69 -31.17
N SER A 737 -17.66 51.00 -31.94
CA SER A 737 -19.07 51.32 -32.16
C SER A 737 -19.91 50.04 -32.28
N ILE A 738 -21.19 50.15 -31.91
CA ILE A 738 -22.14 49.02 -32.08
C ILE A 738 -22.30 48.69 -33.57
N GLU A 739 -22.29 49.70 -34.45
CA GLU A 739 -22.43 49.55 -35.91
C GLU A 739 -21.32 48.68 -36.52
N ASN A 740 -20.10 48.79 -36.00
CA ASN A 740 -18.94 48.02 -36.45
C ASN A 740 -18.77 46.69 -35.70
N ASN A 741 -19.66 46.39 -34.75
CA ASN A 741 -19.61 45.21 -33.89
C ASN A 741 -18.27 45.07 -33.10
N ASP A 742 -17.67 46.20 -32.73
CA ASP A 742 -16.41 46.28 -31.98
C ASP A 742 -16.52 47.12 -30.69
N ALA A 743 -17.75 47.44 -30.28
CA ALA A 743 -18.08 48.16 -29.05
C ALA A 743 -17.58 47.44 -27.78
N THR A 744 -17.07 48.21 -26.82
CA THR A 744 -16.63 47.77 -25.48
C THR A 744 -17.18 48.66 -24.35
N GLY A 745 -17.07 48.31 -23.07
CA GLY A 745 -17.71 49.12 -22.01
C GLY A 745 -19.24 49.02 -22.08
N ILE A 746 -19.72 47.80 -22.27
CA ILE A 746 -21.13 47.45 -22.42
C ILE A 746 -21.66 46.98 -21.05
N ILE A 747 -22.82 47.50 -20.68
CA ILE A 747 -23.66 47.04 -19.58
C ILE A 747 -25.07 46.86 -20.16
N SER A 748 -25.53 45.62 -20.28
CA SER A 748 -26.78 45.33 -20.99
C SER A 748 -27.64 44.24 -20.34
N ALA A 749 -28.96 44.37 -20.47
CA ALA A 749 -29.93 43.37 -20.03
C ALA A 749 -30.99 43.09 -21.11
N ASP A 750 -31.34 41.83 -21.31
CA ASP A 750 -32.48 41.46 -22.17
C ASP A 750 -33.84 41.64 -21.48
N ARG A 751 -33.87 41.81 -20.16
CA ARG A 751 -35.05 42.22 -19.41
C ARG A 751 -34.84 43.57 -18.73
N HIS A 752 -35.00 43.67 -17.42
CA HIS A 752 -34.87 44.93 -16.69
C HIS A 752 -33.42 45.20 -16.30
N LEU A 753 -33.00 46.46 -16.37
CA LEU A 753 -31.72 46.93 -15.83
C LEU A 753 -31.99 47.84 -14.62
N SER A 754 -31.40 47.51 -13.47
CA SER A 754 -31.29 48.41 -12.33
C SER A 754 -29.82 48.72 -12.08
N LEU A 755 -29.42 49.96 -12.32
CA LEU A 755 -28.07 50.47 -12.10
C LEU A 755 -28.11 51.57 -11.04
N ILE A 756 -27.56 51.28 -9.86
CA ILE A 756 -27.47 52.19 -8.73
C ILE A 756 -25.99 52.50 -8.50
N VAL A 757 -25.64 53.79 -8.54
CA VAL A 757 -24.28 54.31 -8.31
C VAL A 757 -24.30 55.31 -7.17
N GLY A 758 -23.55 55.05 -6.11
CA GLY A 758 -23.48 55.85 -4.88
C GLY A 758 -22.67 57.15 -4.95
N SER A 759 -22.08 57.46 -6.11
CA SER A 759 -21.23 58.63 -6.35
C SER A 759 -21.47 59.20 -7.75
N ASP A 760 -20.67 60.19 -8.14
CA ASP A 760 -20.63 60.67 -9.53
C ASP A 760 -20.39 59.51 -10.51
N PHE A 761 -21.08 59.55 -11.66
CA PHE A 761 -20.98 58.56 -12.72
C PHE A 761 -20.64 59.21 -14.06
N ASN A 762 -19.48 58.86 -14.61
CA ASN A 762 -19.06 59.22 -15.97
C ASN A 762 -19.25 58.01 -16.88
N ASN A 763 -20.34 58.00 -17.66
CA ASN A 763 -20.60 56.94 -18.63
C ASN A 763 -19.99 57.29 -19.98
N TYR A 764 -18.95 56.57 -20.39
CA TYR A 764 -18.43 56.63 -21.76
C TYR A 764 -18.94 55.47 -22.62
N GLY A 765 -19.56 54.46 -22.03
CA GLY A 765 -19.98 53.23 -22.71
C GLY A 765 -21.45 53.14 -23.06
N TRP A 766 -21.89 51.90 -23.24
CA TRP A 766 -23.26 51.56 -23.63
C TRP A 766 -23.97 50.93 -22.44
N VAL A 767 -24.99 51.62 -21.92
CA VAL A 767 -25.86 51.13 -20.86
C VAL A 767 -27.24 50.94 -21.48
N SER A 768 -27.75 49.72 -21.58
CA SER A 768 -29.01 49.46 -22.27
C SER A 768 -29.83 48.32 -21.69
N SER A 769 -31.15 48.33 -21.94
CA SER A 769 -31.98 47.15 -21.75
C SER A 769 -33.07 47.01 -22.81
N LYS A 770 -33.56 45.79 -23.04
CA LYS A 770 -34.70 45.53 -23.93
C LYS A 770 -36.06 45.72 -23.24
N GLN A 771 -36.09 46.01 -21.94
CA GLN A 771 -37.32 46.34 -21.22
C GLN A 771 -37.15 47.67 -20.48
N ASN A 772 -37.33 47.68 -19.16
CA ASN A 772 -37.20 48.89 -18.36
C ASN A 772 -35.76 49.04 -17.85
N SER A 773 -35.21 50.24 -17.96
CA SER A 773 -33.94 50.61 -17.31
C SER A 773 -34.18 51.65 -16.24
N VAL A 774 -33.55 51.47 -15.09
CA VAL A 774 -33.48 52.44 -13.99
C VAL A 774 -32.02 52.73 -13.71
N VAL A 775 -31.61 53.99 -13.87
CA VAL A 775 -30.26 54.47 -13.61
C VAL A 775 -30.33 55.55 -12.53
N ARG A 776 -29.86 55.23 -11.31
CA ARG A 776 -29.86 56.16 -10.17
C ARG A 776 -28.44 56.50 -9.75
N VAL A 777 -28.14 57.78 -9.65
CA VAL A 777 -26.80 58.30 -9.35
C VAL A 777 -26.86 59.26 -8.15
N ALA A 778 -26.23 58.88 -7.03
CA ALA A 778 -26.11 59.70 -5.82
C ALA A 778 -24.95 60.72 -5.92
N GLY A 779 -24.87 61.39 -7.07
CA GLY A 779 -23.87 62.38 -7.44
C GLY A 779 -24.17 62.91 -8.85
N ALA A 780 -23.25 63.63 -9.48
CA ALA A 780 -23.40 64.09 -10.86
C ALA A 780 -23.37 62.93 -11.86
N LEU A 781 -24.23 63.00 -12.89
CA LEU A 781 -24.23 62.06 -14.01
C LEU A 781 -23.72 62.76 -15.27
N HIS A 782 -22.60 62.30 -15.80
CA HIS A 782 -22.10 62.71 -17.11
C HIS A 782 -22.24 61.54 -18.09
N ASN A 783 -23.20 61.64 -19.00
CA ASN A 783 -23.36 60.69 -20.09
C ASN A 783 -22.63 61.17 -21.34
N TYR A 784 -21.49 60.56 -21.63
CA TYR A 784 -20.71 60.80 -22.84
C TYR A 784 -21.10 59.90 -24.02
N ASN A 785 -21.97 58.91 -23.79
CA ASN A 785 -22.37 57.96 -24.82
C ASN A 785 -23.84 57.52 -24.66
N THR A 786 -24.15 56.25 -24.48
CA THR A 786 -25.54 55.76 -24.58
C THR A 786 -26.04 55.27 -23.24
N ILE A 787 -27.21 55.76 -22.84
CA ILE A 787 -28.09 55.17 -21.83
C ILE A 787 -29.45 54.95 -22.49
N SER A 788 -29.91 53.71 -22.62
CA SER A 788 -31.17 53.41 -23.30
C SER A 788 -32.02 52.32 -22.66
N ALA A 789 -33.29 52.30 -23.05
CA ALA A 789 -34.22 51.22 -22.78
C ALA A 789 -35.23 51.08 -23.92
N ASP A 790 -35.53 49.86 -24.38
CA ASP A 790 -36.55 49.67 -25.42
C ASP A 790 -37.97 49.95 -24.91
N ASN A 791 -38.20 49.86 -23.58
CA ASN A 791 -39.46 50.27 -22.95
C ASN A 791 -39.31 51.59 -22.18
N THR A 792 -39.33 51.56 -20.84
CA THR A 792 -39.24 52.77 -20.00
C THR A 792 -37.82 52.97 -19.51
N LEU A 793 -37.29 54.19 -19.62
CA LEU A 793 -35.99 54.57 -19.04
C LEU A 793 -36.22 55.62 -17.95
N GLU A 794 -35.78 55.33 -16.73
CA GLU A 794 -35.72 56.27 -15.61
C GLU A 794 -34.26 56.61 -15.32
N VAL A 795 -33.91 57.90 -15.38
CA VAL A 795 -32.57 58.43 -15.07
C VAL A 795 -32.69 59.47 -13.98
N ASP A 796 -32.27 59.11 -12.77
CA ASP A 796 -32.32 59.97 -11.59
C ASP A 796 -30.91 60.34 -11.12
N THR A 797 -30.70 61.61 -10.81
CA THR A 797 -29.45 62.07 -10.19
C THR A 797 -29.69 63.13 -9.11
N THR A 798 -28.98 63.00 -8.00
CA THR A 798 -28.96 64.04 -6.95
C THR A 798 -28.06 65.23 -7.31
N GLY A 799 -27.19 65.05 -8.30
CA GLY A 799 -26.30 66.09 -8.82
C GLY A 799 -26.80 66.67 -10.14
N THR A 800 -25.90 67.35 -10.87
CA THR A 800 -26.18 67.81 -12.24
C THR A 800 -26.11 66.64 -13.22
N LEU A 801 -27.11 66.54 -14.10
CA LEU A 801 -27.09 65.66 -15.26
C LEU A 801 -26.52 66.41 -16.45
N THR A 802 -25.46 65.89 -17.07
CA THR A 802 -24.95 66.37 -18.36
C THR A 802 -25.01 65.24 -19.38
N ASN A 803 -25.74 65.47 -20.47
CA ASN A 803 -25.85 64.54 -21.58
C ASN A 803 -25.14 65.09 -22.81
N GLU A 804 -24.08 64.40 -23.25
CA GLU A 804 -23.34 64.72 -24.46
C GLU A 804 -23.79 63.89 -25.67
N LYS A 805 -24.52 62.79 -25.45
CA LYS A 805 -24.96 61.89 -26.53
C LYS A 805 -26.35 61.32 -26.25
N ASP A 806 -26.57 60.01 -26.19
CA ASP A 806 -27.91 59.43 -26.25
C ASP A 806 -28.43 59.03 -24.86
N ILE A 807 -29.57 59.60 -24.47
CA ILE A 807 -30.45 59.12 -23.41
C ILE A 807 -31.81 58.84 -24.06
N ALA A 808 -32.17 57.58 -24.24
CA ALA A 808 -33.30 57.22 -25.09
C ALA A 808 -34.19 56.12 -24.51
N ALA A 809 -35.51 56.30 -24.62
CA ALA A 809 -36.51 55.28 -24.30
C ALA A 809 -37.34 54.96 -25.54
N GLY A 810 -37.74 53.70 -25.72
CA GLY A 810 -38.70 53.34 -26.77
C GLY A 810 -40.13 53.78 -26.44
N THR A 811 -40.49 53.85 -25.15
CA THR A 811 -41.80 54.32 -24.68
C THR A 811 -41.67 55.59 -23.85
N VAL A 812 -41.42 55.49 -22.54
CA VAL A 812 -41.40 56.63 -21.63
C VAL A 812 -39.98 56.89 -21.16
N LEU A 813 -39.51 58.12 -21.35
CA LEU A 813 -38.27 58.62 -20.79
C LEU A 813 -38.57 59.51 -19.58
N TYR A 814 -38.07 59.14 -18.41
CA TYR A 814 -38.00 60.00 -17.22
C TYR A 814 -36.56 60.41 -16.98
N VAL A 815 -36.32 61.72 -16.90
CA VAL A 815 -35.03 62.30 -16.52
C VAL A 815 -35.28 63.26 -15.37
N GLU A 816 -34.84 62.90 -14.17
CA GLU A 816 -34.95 63.74 -12.98
C GLU A 816 -33.57 64.09 -12.42
N SER A 817 -33.37 65.38 -12.10
CA SER A 817 -32.15 65.87 -11.45
C SER A 817 -32.50 66.81 -10.30
N GLU A 818 -31.92 66.58 -9.11
CA GLU A 818 -31.95 67.56 -8.01
C GLU A 818 -30.98 68.73 -8.25
N GLY A 819 -30.12 68.61 -9.25
CA GLY A 819 -29.28 69.69 -9.80
C GLY A 819 -29.86 70.23 -11.11
N ASN A 820 -28.95 70.57 -12.04
CA ASN A 820 -29.31 71.01 -13.39
C ASN A 820 -29.45 69.83 -14.34
N VAL A 821 -30.28 69.97 -15.38
CA VAL A 821 -30.24 69.09 -16.55
C VAL A 821 -29.62 69.85 -17.72
N VAL A 822 -28.48 69.38 -18.21
CA VAL A 822 -27.75 69.96 -19.34
C VAL A 822 -27.73 68.95 -20.48
N ASN A 823 -28.34 69.29 -21.61
CA ASN A 823 -28.27 68.50 -22.84
C ASN A 823 -27.41 69.24 -23.86
N SER A 824 -26.20 68.74 -24.11
CA SER A 824 -25.20 69.40 -24.95
C SER A 824 -25.55 69.32 -26.45
N SER A 825 -24.75 69.96 -27.31
CA SER A 825 -25.08 70.12 -28.75
C SER A 825 -25.21 68.82 -29.54
N LYS A 826 -24.55 67.75 -29.07
CA LYS A 826 -24.62 66.38 -29.59
C LYS A 826 -25.59 65.49 -28.81
N GLY A 827 -26.15 66.01 -27.72
CA GLY A 827 -27.04 65.30 -26.82
C GLY A 827 -28.44 65.11 -27.42
N ASN A 828 -28.97 63.92 -27.22
CA ASN A 828 -30.33 63.50 -27.57
C ASN A 828 -30.97 62.93 -26.30
N MET A 829 -32.12 63.48 -25.91
CA MET A 829 -33.04 62.93 -24.93
C MET A 829 -34.35 62.61 -25.65
N VAL A 830 -34.65 61.32 -25.86
CA VAL A 830 -35.72 60.89 -26.78
C VAL A 830 -36.63 59.84 -26.15
N GLY A 831 -37.94 59.99 -26.36
CA GLY A 831 -38.95 58.99 -25.97
C GLY A 831 -40.21 59.06 -26.83
N SER A 832 -41.11 58.08 -26.73
CA SER A 832 -42.50 58.28 -27.19
C SER A 832 -43.20 59.31 -26.32
N SER A 833 -43.03 59.21 -24.99
CA SER A 833 -43.28 60.29 -24.05
C SER A 833 -41.98 60.62 -23.31
N ALA A 834 -41.71 61.89 -23.06
CA ALA A 834 -40.52 62.31 -22.31
C ALA A 834 -40.88 63.30 -21.21
N PHE A 835 -40.33 63.07 -20.01
CA PHE A 835 -40.50 63.87 -18.81
C PHE A 835 -39.12 64.28 -18.32
N ILE A 836 -38.79 65.56 -18.46
CA ILE A 836 -37.49 66.13 -18.09
C ILE A 836 -37.69 67.11 -16.95
N LYS A 837 -37.15 66.80 -15.78
CA LYS A 837 -37.36 67.57 -14.57
C LYS A 837 -36.04 67.94 -13.91
N SER A 838 -35.90 69.21 -13.56
CA SER A 838 -34.76 69.75 -12.84
C SER A 838 -35.23 70.57 -11.63
N ALA A 839 -34.62 70.33 -10.48
CA ALA A 839 -34.83 71.18 -9.29
C ALA A 839 -34.09 72.54 -9.40
N LEU A 840 -33.28 72.74 -10.44
CA LEU A 840 -32.62 74.00 -10.78
C LEU A 840 -33.00 74.42 -12.21
N ASP A 841 -32.01 74.46 -13.12
CA ASP A 841 -32.18 74.91 -14.50
C ASP A 841 -32.11 73.73 -15.49
N VAL A 842 -32.89 73.81 -16.57
CA VAL A 842 -32.74 72.94 -17.75
C VAL A 842 -32.05 73.75 -18.86
N THR A 843 -30.89 73.30 -19.32
CA THR A 843 -30.14 73.92 -20.42
C THR A 843 -30.02 72.96 -21.60
N ASN A 844 -30.63 73.30 -22.73
CA ASN A 844 -30.64 72.47 -23.93
C ASN A 844 -29.95 73.15 -25.11
N TYR A 845 -28.87 72.53 -25.58
CA TYR A 845 -28.18 72.81 -26.84
C TYR A 845 -28.43 71.73 -27.89
N GLY A 846 -29.04 70.60 -27.50
CA GLY A 846 -29.24 69.40 -28.30
C GLY A 846 -30.70 69.15 -28.68
N ASN A 847 -31.06 67.88 -28.75
CA ASN A 847 -32.42 67.44 -29.02
C ASN A 847 -33.04 66.89 -27.73
N VAL A 848 -34.14 67.48 -27.29
CA VAL A 848 -35.09 66.90 -26.34
C VAL A 848 -36.38 66.72 -27.11
N VAL A 849 -36.66 65.48 -27.51
CA VAL A 849 -37.72 65.18 -28.48
C VAL A 849 -38.62 64.06 -27.98
N ALA A 850 -39.92 64.21 -28.19
CA ALA A 850 -40.87 63.13 -27.96
C ALA A 850 -41.84 62.95 -29.13
N TRP A 851 -42.40 61.75 -29.31
CA TRP A 851 -43.42 61.53 -30.34
C TRP A 851 -44.83 61.97 -29.91
N ASP A 852 -45.29 61.63 -28.70
CA ASP A 852 -46.70 61.82 -28.28
C ASP A 852 -46.87 62.84 -27.14
N TYR A 853 -45.98 62.86 -26.16
CA TYR A 853 -46.08 63.78 -25.02
C TYR A 853 -44.71 64.23 -24.52
N LEU A 854 -44.54 65.52 -24.27
CA LEU A 854 -43.31 66.09 -23.74
C LEU A 854 -43.63 66.97 -22.53
N ASP A 855 -43.06 66.67 -21.37
CA ASP A 855 -43.09 67.52 -20.19
C ASP A 855 -41.66 67.96 -19.85
N VAL A 856 -41.42 69.27 -19.85
CA VAL A 856 -40.15 69.85 -19.41
C VAL A 856 -40.40 70.82 -18.27
N ASN A 857 -39.88 70.49 -17.10
CA ASN A 857 -40.08 71.23 -15.86
C ASN A 857 -38.74 71.64 -15.24
N ALA A 858 -38.50 72.94 -15.12
CA ALA A 858 -37.37 73.48 -14.36
C ALA A 858 -37.88 74.37 -13.22
N ALA A 859 -37.35 74.21 -12.01
CA ALA A 859 -37.77 75.06 -10.89
C ALA A 859 -37.33 76.53 -11.03
N ARG A 860 -36.29 76.80 -11.83
CA ARG A 860 -35.71 78.13 -12.06
C ARG A 860 -35.87 78.59 -13.51
N THR A 861 -35.02 78.09 -14.42
CA THR A 861 -34.94 78.58 -15.79
C THR A 861 -34.82 77.45 -16.80
N ILE A 862 -35.50 77.58 -17.94
CA ILE A 862 -35.26 76.75 -19.12
C ILE A 862 -34.51 77.60 -20.15
N TYR A 863 -33.29 77.20 -20.50
CA TYR A 863 -32.51 77.75 -21.59
C TYR A 863 -32.57 76.79 -22.78
N ASN A 864 -33.25 77.17 -23.85
CA ASN A 864 -33.34 76.38 -25.08
C ASN A 864 -32.63 77.09 -26.24
N TYR A 865 -31.66 76.40 -26.83
CA TYR A 865 -30.87 76.87 -27.98
C TYR A 865 -31.08 76.01 -29.24
N LYS A 866 -31.78 74.87 -29.13
CA LYS A 866 -32.10 73.95 -30.24
C LYS A 866 -33.49 73.32 -30.01
N ASN A 867 -33.65 72.01 -29.94
CA ASN A 867 -34.98 71.39 -30.00
C ASN A 867 -35.44 70.95 -28.60
N ILE A 868 -36.54 71.54 -28.12
CA ILE A 868 -37.43 70.98 -27.10
C ILE A 868 -38.79 70.83 -27.78
N TYR A 869 -39.06 69.67 -28.36
CA TYR A 869 -40.11 69.52 -29.36
C TYR A 869 -40.85 68.18 -29.29
N THR A 870 -42.14 68.16 -29.61
CA THR A 870 -42.89 66.92 -29.84
C THR A 870 -43.90 67.03 -30.98
N GLU A 871 -44.15 65.92 -31.69
CA GLU A 871 -45.28 65.84 -32.64
C GLU A 871 -46.64 65.84 -31.93
N GLY A 872 -46.66 65.58 -30.62
CA GLY A 872 -47.86 65.55 -29.80
C GLY A 872 -48.05 66.79 -28.94
N ASN A 873 -48.41 66.61 -27.67
CA ASN A 873 -48.66 67.71 -26.73
C ASN A 873 -47.43 68.00 -25.86
N ALA A 874 -47.06 69.27 -25.75
CA ALA A 874 -45.98 69.73 -24.88
C ALA A 874 -46.53 70.45 -23.64
N VAL A 875 -45.95 70.18 -22.47
CA VAL A 875 -46.11 70.97 -21.24
C VAL A 875 -44.74 71.48 -20.83
N ILE A 876 -44.59 72.80 -20.76
CA ILE A 876 -43.30 73.42 -20.45
C ILE A 876 -43.49 74.38 -19.29
N THR A 877 -42.85 74.06 -18.16
CA THR A 877 -43.03 74.76 -16.89
C THR A 877 -41.71 75.27 -16.35
N SER A 878 -41.61 76.58 -16.11
CA SER A 878 -40.45 77.22 -15.48
C SER A 878 -40.79 78.63 -15.01
N LYS A 879 -40.02 79.22 -14.09
CA LYS A 879 -40.21 80.65 -13.76
C LYS A 879 -39.81 81.55 -14.94
N LEU A 880 -38.72 81.19 -15.62
CA LEU A 880 -38.17 81.91 -16.76
C LEU A 880 -37.85 80.94 -17.90
N ILE A 881 -38.19 81.32 -19.12
CA ILE A 881 -37.87 80.55 -20.33
C ILE A 881 -37.13 81.45 -21.31
N HIS A 882 -35.93 81.04 -21.70
CA HIS A 882 -35.12 81.63 -22.75
C HIS A 882 -35.08 80.70 -23.96
N ASN A 883 -35.92 80.96 -24.97
CA ASN A 883 -35.92 80.23 -26.24
C ASN A 883 -35.10 81.01 -27.27
N SER A 884 -33.78 80.88 -27.24
CA SER A 884 -32.85 81.75 -27.97
C SER A 884 -31.89 80.93 -28.81
N GLY A 885 -32.01 81.01 -30.14
CA GLY A 885 -31.11 80.34 -31.08
C GLY A 885 -31.71 80.34 -32.48
N ALA A 886 -30.88 80.37 -33.52
CA ALA A 886 -31.37 80.41 -34.91
C ALA A 886 -32.22 79.19 -35.30
N ASN A 887 -32.00 78.05 -34.62
CA ASN A 887 -32.71 76.78 -34.81
C ASN A 887 -33.43 76.33 -33.54
N ALA A 888 -33.69 77.25 -32.60
CA ALA A 888 -34.35 76.89 -31.35
C ALA A 888 -35.86 76.68 -31.61
N VAL A 889 -36.37 75.49 -31.30
CA VAL A 889 -37.79 75.11 -31.38
C VAL A 889 -38.24 74.70 -29.98
N LEU A 890 -39.37 75.26 -29.55
CA LEU A 890 -39.99 74.99 -28.26
C LEU A 890 -41.49 74.72 -28.47
N GLY A 891 -41.98 73.52 -28.15
CA GLY A 891 -43.42 73.24 -28.12
C GLY A 891 -43.85 71.91 -28.74
N GLY A 892 -45.14 71.78 -29.03
CA GLY A 892 -45.74 70.53 -29.53
C GLY A 892 -46.67 70.79 -30.71
N GLU A 893 -46.63 69.97 -31.76
CA GLU A 893 -47.48 70.16 -32.96
C GLU A 893 -48.99 70.11 -32.66
N ARG A 894 -49.43 69.28 -31.70
CA ARG A 894 -50.84 69.15 -31.33
C ARG A 894 -51.28 70.10 -30.22
N GLY A 895 -50.35 70.73 -29.52
CA GLY A 895 -50.62 71.70 -28.48
C GLY A 895 -49.45 71.95 -27.54
N LEU A 896 -49.38 73.16 -26.99
CA LEU A 896 -48.39 73.59 -26.00
C LEU A 896 -49.09 74.24 -24.81
N VAL A 897 -48.87 73.69 -23.62
CA VAL A 897 -49.16 74.35 -22.35
C VAL A 897 -47.87 74.99 -21.84
N LEU A 898 -47.82 76.32 -21.88
CA LEU A 898 -46.67 77.09 -21.42
C LEU A 898 -46.96 77.75 -20.07
N ASN A 899 -46.33 77.25 -19.00
CA ASN A 899 -46.46 77.77 -17.65
C ASN A 899 -45.18 78.55 -17.28
N THR A 900 -45.16 79.85 -17.54
CA THR A 900 -44.01 80.72 -17.20
C THR A 900 -44.41 82.12 -16.78
N ALA A 901 -43.62 82.74 -15.89
CA ALA A 901 -43.76 84.15 -15.55
C ALA A 901 -43.14 85.05 -16.64
N GLN A 902 -42.13 84.55 -17.35
CA GLN A 902 -41.43 85.30 -18.39
C GLN A 902 -40.90 84.36 -19.49
N LEU A 903 -41.19 84.72 -20.73
CA LEU A 903 -40.67 84.09 -21.94
C LEU A 903 -39.87 85.14 -22.73
N THR A 904 -38.63 84.83 -23.10
CA THR A 904 -37.76 85.71 -23.90
C THR A 904 -36.99 84.90 -24.94
N GLY A 905 -36.52 85.56 -25.99
CA GLY A 905 -35.73 84.96 -27.07
C GLY A 905 -36.40 85.10 -28.43
N THR A 906 -35.73 84.60 -29.47
CA THR A 906 -36.14 84.71 -30.88
C THR A 906 -36.40 83.36 -31.54
N GLY A 907 -36.36 82.26 -30.78
CA GLY A 907 -36.62 80.92 -31.28
C GLY A 907 -38.08 80.69 -31.63
N THR A 908 -38.33 79.68 -32.44
CA THR A 908 -39.67 79.26 -32.88
C THR A 908 -40.43 78.62 -31.72
N ILE A 909 -41.70 78.98 -31.58
CA ILE A 909 -42.64 78.32 -30.66
C ILE A 909 -43.72 77.65 -31.50
N VAL A 910 -44.04 76.39 -31.18
CA VAL A 910 -44.97 75.55 -31.96
C VAL A 910 -46.13 75.10 -31.07
N GLY A 911 -47.36 75.23 -31.60
CA GLY A 911 -48.61 74.76 -30.98
C GLY A 911 -49.12 75.55 -29.78
N LEU A 912 -48.66 76.79 -29.62
CA LEU A 912 -49.06 77.75 -28.57
C LEU A 912 -50.58 77.94 -28.45
#